data_AF-A0A523LWA4-F1
#
_entry.id   AF-A0A523LWA4-F1
#
_cell.length_a   1.000
_cell.length_b   1.000
_cell.length_c   1.000
_cell.angle_alpha   90.00
_cell.angle_beta   90.00
_cell.angle_gamma   90.00
#
_symmetry.space_group_name_H-M   'P 1'
#
loop_
_entity.id
_entity.type
_entity.pdbx_description
1 polymer ?
#
loop_
_entity_poly.entity_id
_entity_poly.type
_entity_poly.pdbx_seq_one_letter_code
_entity_poly.pdbx_strand_id
1 'polypeptide(L)'
;PQMLVVWVLQLAMLAIVIWVLQQPTLSTEQLRAGENAVAFVLDNSESMAYGESESRLRQAMRSLGSLLADDSLLDMSVQLYELSDRARPVSSFLDSKPSGTGTSIAASLMDVLRQAKFTPLAAVVLSSDGADTSGGLSFADLAEVAGFGVPVYTIAVGRELIPEDIELTDVMLPNKALPGSTITARVSIRHDAAASTRLKVYNGDDLLESLPVELQPDTRNTTVWVDIELAEAGHHHIRFSVDGIPGEQELRNNSRSTLVEVADQKYRVLYFEGEPRWEYKFMRRALSDDEDVQIVSLLRVSPNKFYRQGIESPEQLEKGFPTTRDELFSYDALIIGSVEAASLTGEQQAIIHDFVSERGGSLLMLAGPNGLGNGGWGQSRIADVLPVRLPPSTTDSFFRKKAAVVLTPQGADNQMLRLADTADASRKLWSKLPEVADYQVTGNLKPAAVTLLQVMTDIGQLPLLITQQFGRGHSYILASGGTWRWQMSMPVEDQSHETFWRQLLRALVAHAPSRVSLAASGDEGSPGVSLRAEFRDDTFRPVDDIGVTAIVTHQDGDSWSIDLEPSVDEPGVFQANVSLTASGNWYFEAVAERDGEPVEVVRTSIHYEFGQAEYFNFRRDSRTLQRLSEATGGRYLELDELDALPDLLRYSSSGLTETDYRAIWDAPAVFLLLLLLKGGEWLLRRRWSTI
;
A
#
# COMPACT_ATOMS: atom_id res chain seq x y z
N PRO A 1 -39.86 -74.46 -40.06
CA PRO A 1 -38.79 -73.55 -40.56
C PRO A 1 -39.29 -72.42 -41.49
N GLN A 2 -40.11 -72.70 -42.50
CA GLN A 2 -40.56 -71.70 -43.49
C GLN A 2 -41.42 -70.58 -42.90
N MET A 3 -42.39 -70.90 -42.03
CA MET A 3 -43.18 -69.88 -41.33
C MET A 3 -42.32 -68.96 -40.46
N LEU A 4 -41.28 -69.48 -39.80
CA LEU A 4 -40.43 -68.69 -38.91
C LEU A 4 -39.68 -67.59 -39.67
N VAL A 5 -39.27 -67.85 -40.91
CA VAL A 5 -38.65 -66.84 -41.78
C VAL A 5 -39.63 -65.73 -42.16
N VAL A 6 -40.89 -66.07 -42.46
CA VAL A 6 -41.94 -65.06 -42.74
C VAL A 6 -42.22 -64.21 -41.51
N TRP A 7 -42.33 -64.84 -40.33
CA TRP A 7 -42.53 -64.14 -39.07
C TRP A 7 -41.38 -63.16 -38.78
N VAL A 8 -40.13 -63.55 -39.00
CA VAL A 8 -38.97 -62.65 -38.82
C VAL A 8 -39.04 -61.45 -39.77
N LEU A 9 -39.40 -61.65 -41.05
CA LEU A 9 -39.52 -60.55 -42.01
C LEU A 9 -40.65 -59.58 -41.65
N GLN A 10 -41.80 -60.09 -41.18
CA GLN A 10 -42.91 -59.27 -40.73
C GLN A 10 -42.59 -58.48 -39.47
N LEU A 11 -41.88 -59.11 -38.52
CA LEU A 11 -41.49 -58.46 -37.26
C LEU A 11 -40.41 -57.41 -37.50
N ALA A 12 -39.47 -57.65 -38.43
CA ALA A 12 -38.51 -56.65 -38.89
C ALA A 12 -39.20 -55.46 -39.58
N MET A 13 -40.19 -55.73 -40.45
CA MET A 13 -40.97 -54.67 -41.09
C MET A 13 -41.74 -53.83 -40.07
N LEU A 14 -42.40 -54.48 -39.11
CA LEU A 14 -43.13 -53.79 -38.05
C LEU A 14 -42.20 -52.91 -37.19
N ALA A 15 -41.01 -53.41 -36.86
CA ALA A 15 -40.00 -52.65 -36.10
C ALA A 15 -39.56 -51.38 -36.85
N ILE A 16 -39.34 -51.47 -38.17
CA ILE A 16 -38.97 -50.31 -39.00
C ILE A 16 -40.12 -49.31 -39.10
N VAL A 17 -41.37 -49.77 -39.23
CA VAL A 17 -42.54 -48.87 -39.24
C VAL A 17 -42.72 -48.15 -37.91
N ILE A 18 -42.54 -48.85 -36.79
CA ILE A 18 -42.57 -48.24 -35.46
C ILE A 18 -41.44 -47.20 -35.31
N TRP A 19 -40.25 -47.49 -35.84
CA TRP A 19 -39.12 -46.56 -35.83
C TRP A 19 -39.40 -45.30 -36.67
N VAL A 20 -40.02 -45.42 -37.84
CA VAL A 20 -40.45 -44.27 -38.67
C VAL A 20 -41.52 -43.43 -37.97
N LEU A 21 -42.47 -44.07 -37.27
CA LEU A 21 -43.52 -43.37 -36.51
C LEU A 21 -42.96 -42.55 -35.34
N GLN A 22 -41.77 -42.87 -34.84
CA GLN A 22 -41.07 -42.07 -33.83
C GLN A 22 -40.39 -40.82 -34.40
N GLN A 23 -40.43 -40.61 -35.72
CA GLN A 23 -39.86 -39.46 -36.42
C GLN A 23 -38.42 -39.10 -35.98
N PRO A 24 -37.47 -40.06 -35.99
CA PRO A 24 -36.09 -39.77 -35.65
C PRO A 24 -35.52 -38.66 -36.54
N THR A 25 -35.02 -37.61 -35.90
CA THR A 25 -34.37 -36.47 -36.53
C THR A 25 -32.93 -36.39 -36.07
N LEU A 26 -32.01 -36.11 -37.00
CA LEU A 26 -30.63 -35.78 -36.67
C LEU A 26 -30.53 -34.26 -36.61
N SER A 27 -30.20 -33.73 -35.44
CA SER A 27 -29.85 -32.31 -35.29
C SER A 27 -28.35 -32.15 -35.51
N THR A 28 -27.96 -31.31 -36.46
CA THR A 28 -26.57 -30.88 -36.63
C THR A 28 -26.51 -29.37 -36.47
N GLU A 29 -25.67 -28.90 -35.55
CA GLU A 29 -25.40 -27.48 -35.37
C GLU A 29 -24.40 -27.04 -36.46
N GLN A 30 -24.78 -26.06 -37.27
CA GLN A 30 -23.87 -25.40 -38.22
C GLN A 30 -23.87 -23.90 -37.96
N LEU A 31 -22.67 -23.32 -37.96
CA LEU A 31 -22.46 -21.88 -37.85
C LEU A 31 -22.77 -21.21 -39.19
N ARG A 32 -23.51 -20.10 -39.18
CA ARG A 32 -23.76 -19.29 -40.37
C ARG A 32 -22.50 -18.49 -40.72
N ALA A 33 -21.94 -18.72 -41.91
CA ALA A 33 -20.79 -17.97 -42.40
C ALA A 33 -21.16 -16.48 -42.62
N GLY A 34 -20.32 -15.56 -42.14
CA GLY A 34 -20.42 -14.11 -42.39
C GLY A 34 -21.19 -13.25 -41.37
N GLU A 35 -21.82 -13.81 -40.33
CA GLU A 35 -22.54 -13.02 -39.30
C GLU A 35 -21.79 -12.86 -37.96
N ASN A 36 -20.65 -13.54 -37.79
CA ASN A 36 -19.84 -13.47 -36.57
C ASN A 36 -18.57 -12.62 -36.80
N ALA A 37 -18.32 -11.66 -35.91
CA ALA A 37 -17.11 -10.85 -35.91
C ALA A 37 -16.13 -11.27 -34.81
N VAL A 38 -14.84 -11.11 -35.06
CA VAL A 38 -13.76 -11.28 -34.07
C VAL A 38 -13.05 -9.96 -33.90
N ALA A 39 -12.93 -9.50 -32.67
CA ALA A 39 -12.15 -8.31 -32.34
C ALA A 39 -10.73 -8.73 -31.96
N PHE A 40 -9.74 -8.29 -32.74
CA PHE A 40 -8.33 -8.39 -32.37
C PHE A 40 -7.91 -7.10 -31.70
N VAL A 41 -7.33 -7.22 -30.51
CA VAL A 41 -6.90 -6.12 -29.66
C VAL A 41 -5.40 -6.24 -29.45
N LEU A 42 -4.66 -5.24 -29.91
CA LEU A 42 -3.22 -5.13 -29.75
C LEU A 42 -2.91 -4.11 -28.66
N ASP A 43 -2.15 -4.53 -27.66
CA ASP A 43 -1.57 -3.62 -26.68
C ASP A 43 -0.46 -2.77 -27.31
N ASN A 44 -0.58 -1.44 -27.22
CA ASN A 44 0.38 -0.46 -27.73
C ASN A 44 0.94 0.46 -26.63
N SER A 45 0.89 -0.01 -25.38
CA SER A 45 1.50 0.65 -24.23
C SER A 45 3.02 0.85 -24.38
N GLU A 46 3.61 1.70 -23.54
CA GLU A 46 5.05 1.90 -23.53
C GLU A 46 5.84 0.67 -23.05
N SER A 47 5.27 -0.18 -22.18
CA SER A 47 5.90 -1.46 -21.78
C SER A 47 6.16 -2.38 -22.99
N MET A 48 5.32 -2.27 -24.02
CA MET A 48 5.43 -3.05 -25.26
C MET A 48 6.61 -2.63 -26.15
N ALA A 49 7.26 -1.50 -25.85
CA ALA A 49 8.51 -1.10 -26.49
C ALA A 49 9.70 -2.00 -26.12
N TYR A 50 9.66 -2.63 -24.94
CA TYR A 50 10.77 -3.43 -24.41
C TYR A 50 11.06 -4.68 -25.27
N GLY A 51 12.35 -5.01 -25.45
CA GLY A 51 12.79 -6.29 -26.00
C GLY A 51 14.28 -6.34 -26.34
N GLU A 52 14.91 -7.51 -26.24
CA GLU A 52 16.33 -7.68 -26.54
C GLU A 52 16.66 -7.45 -28.02
N SER A 53 16.11 -8.30 -28.90
CA SER A 53 16.32 -8.28 -30.35
C SER A 53 15.12 -7.69 -31.10
N GLU A 54 13.93 -7.91 -30.58
CA GLU A 54 12.66 -7.43 -31.11
C GLU A 54 11.75 -7.02 -29.96
N SER A 55 11.09 -5.86 -30.10
CA SER A 55 10.15 -5.35 -29.09
C SER A 55 8.92 -6.26 -28.96
N ARG A 56 8.31 -6.31 -27.78
CA ARG A 56 7.06 -7.07 -27.54
C ARG A 56 5.96 -6.67 -28.52
N LEU A 57 5.83 -5.37 -28.81
CA LEU A 57 4.88 -4.88 -29.80
C LEU A 57 5.11 -5.52 -31.18
N ARG A 58 6.37 -5.63 -31.62
CA ARG A 58 6.68 -6.25 -32.91
C ARG A 58 6.44 -7.76 -32.89
N GLN A 59 6.69 -8.44 -31.77
CA GLN A 59 6.34 -9.84 -31.60
C GLN A 59 4.81 -10.05 -31.69
N ALA A 60 4.03 -9.20 -31.00
CA ALA A 60 2.57 -9.19 -31.05
C ALA A 60 2.02 -8.88 -32.45
N MET A 61 2.59 -7.88 -33.14
CA MET A 61 2.23 -7.56 -34.52
C MET A 61 2.51 -8.72 -35.47
N ARG A 62 3.62 -9.44 -35.28
CA ARG A 62 3.96 -10.61 -36.10
C ARG A 62 3.00 -11.76 -35.86
N SER A 63 2.70 -12.09 -34.60
CA SER A 63 1.78 -13.17 -34.24
C SER A 63 0.36 -12.90 -34.73
N LEU A 64 -0.16 -11.68 -34.50
CA LEU A 64 -1.46 -11.26 -35.01
C LEU A 64 -1.47 -11.19 -36.54
N GLY A 65 -0.40 -10.69 -37.16
CA GLY A 65 -0.26 -10.63 -38.62
C GLY A 65 -0.28 -12.01 -39.28
N SER A 66 0.38 -13.02 -38.69
CA SER A 66 0.31 -14.40 -39.19
C SER A 66 -1.08 -14.99 -39.07
N LEU A 67 -1.80 -14.70 -37.98
CA LEU A 67 -3.17 -15.16 -37.78
C LEU A 67 -4.13 -14.51 -38.78
N LEU A 68 -4.04 -13.19 -38.96
CA LEU A 68 -4.89 -12.45 -39.89
C LEU A 68 -4.65 -12.82 -41.37
N ALA A 69 -3.50 -13.41 -41.69
CA ALA A 69 -3.19 -13.92 -43.01
C ALA A 69 -3.68 -15.37 -43.26
N ASP A 70 -4.22 -16.04 -42.23
CA ASP A 70 -4.72 -17.41 -42.33
C ASP A 70 -6.09 -17.43 -43.04
N ASP A 71 -6.17 -18.18 -44.14
CA ASP A 71 -7.40 -18.35 -44.94
C ASP A 71 -8.58 -18.91 -44.11
N SER A 72 -8.30 -19.56 -42.98
CA SER A 72 -9.32 -20.12 -42.08
C SER A 72 -10.20 -19.06 -41.40
N LEU A 73 -9.75 -17.80 -41.36
CA LEU A 73 -10.49 -16.65 -40.82
C LEU A 73 -11.30 -15.88 -41.87
N LEU A 74 -11.22 -16.25 -43.16
CA LEU A 74 -11.90 -15.55 -44.27
C LEU A 74 -13.44 -15.51 -44.13
N ASP A 75 -14.03 -16.44 -43.38
CA ASP A 75 -15.48 -16.52 -43.16
C ASP A 75 -15.98 -15.61 -42.01
N MET A 76 -15.09 -14.91 -41.32
CA MET A 76 -15.40 -14.04 -40.16
C MET A 76 -15.11 -12.56 -40.46
N SER A 77 -15.89 -11.67 -39.87
CA SER A 77 -15.63 -10.22 -39.95
C SER A 77 -14.57 -9.83 -38.91
N VAL A 78 -13.48 -9.20 -39.34
CA VAL A 78 -12.38 -8.82 -38.44
C VAL A 78 -12.50 -7.35 -38.05
N GLN A 79 -12.44 -7.06 -36.75
CA GLN A 79 -12.30 -5.71 -36.22
C GLN A 79 -10.96 -5.59 -35.47
N LEU A 80 -10.23 -4.50 -35.70
CA LEU A 80 -8.92 -4.28 -35.10
C LEU A 80 -8.99 -3.10 -34.14
N TYR A 81 -8.40 -3.28 -32.95
CA TYR A 81 -8.31 -2.25 -31.91
C TYR A 81 -6.90 -2.19 -31.36
N GLU A 82 -6.44 -0.97 -31.04
CA GLU A 82 -5.27 -0.75 -30.21
C GLU A 82 -5.70 -0.38 -28.79
N LEU A 83 -4.94 -0.87 -27.80
CA LEU A 83 -5.21 -0.70 -26.38
C LEU A 83 -4.04 -0.01 -25.69
N SER A 84 -4.38 1.02 -24.90
CA SER A 84 -3.50 1.63 -23.90
C SER A 84 -4.38 2.07 -22.71
N ASP A 85 -4.59 3.37 -22.54
CA ASP A 85 -5.50 3.91 -21.53
C ASP A 85 -6.97 3.63 -21.87
N ARG A 86 -7.27 3.59 -23.18
CA ARG A 86 -8.57 3.29 -23.79
C ARG A 86 -8.38 2.47 -25.06
N ALA A 87 -9.44 1.77 -25.48
CA ALA A 87 -9.44 1.09 -26.77
C ALA A 87 -9.80 2.03 -27.92
N ARG A 88 -9.04 1.95 -29.02
CA ARG A 88 -9.29 2.73 -30.25
C ARG A 88 -9.33 1.82 -31.48
N PRO A 89 -10.34 1.94 -32.37
CA PRO A 89 -10.39 1.14 -33.59
C PRO A 89 -9.31 1.57 -34.57
N VAL A 90 -8.67 0.61 -35.23
CA VAL A 90 -7.64 0.83 -36.25
C VAL A 90 -7.94 0.05 -37.53
N SER A 91 -7.32 0.45 -38.63
CA SER A 91 -7.45 -0.24 -39.92
C SER A 91 -6.36 -1.28 -40.17
N SER A 92 -5.23 -1.17 -39.47
CA SER A 92 -4.09 -2.08 -39.56
C SER A 92 -3.18 -1.91 -38.34
N PHE A 93 -2.47 -2.97 -37.96
CA PHE A 93 -1.43 -2.92 -36.93
C PHE A 93 -0.04 -2.56 -37.49
N LEU A 94 0.13 -2.44 -38.81
CA LEU A 94 1.47 -2.27 -39.42
C LEU A 94 2.19 -0.99 -38.99
N ASP A 95 1.44 0.06 -38.67
CA ASP A 95 1.96 1.37 -38.27
C ASP A 95 1.90 1.62 -36.74
N SER A 96 1.52 0.60 -35.96
CA SER A 96 1.38 0.71 -34.49
C SER A 96 2.72 1.06 -33.83
N LYS A 97 2.68 1.97 -32.85
CA LYS A 97 3.85 2.42 -32.09
C LYS A 97 3.56 2.35 -30.59
N PRO A 98 4.58 2.03 -29.77
CA PRO A 98 4.42 2.08 -28.33
C PRO A 98 4.28 3.54 -27.91
N SER A 99 3.11 3.92 -27.40
CA SER A 99 2.79 5.32 -27.07
C SER A 99 1.81 5.50 -25.91
N GLY A 100 1.20 4.41 -25.43
CA GLY A 100 0.34 4.45 -24.26
C GLY A 100 1.14 4.64 -22.98
N THR A 101 0.97 5.78 -22.31
CA THR A 101 1.58 6.10 -20.99
C THR A 101 0.93 5.36 -19.82
N GLY A 102 -0.04 4.49 -20.09
CA GLY A 102 -0.76 3.67 -19.15
C GLY A 102 -1.60 2.62 -19.87
N THR A 103 -1.94 1.55 -19.15
CA THR A 103 -2.67 0.38 -19.66
C THR A 103 -3.80 0.05 -18.70
N SER A 104 -5.05 0.18 -19.17
CA SER A 104 -6.24 -0.30 -18.45
C SER A 104 -6.94 -1.37 -19.27
N ILE A 105 -6.67 -2.63 -18.93
CA ILE A 105 -7.13 -3.79 -19.69
C ILE A 105 -8.66 -3.90 -19.60
N ALA A 106 -9.21 -3.80 -18.38
CA ALA A 106 -10.66 -3.89 -18.16
C ALA A 106 -11.43 -2.78 -18.89
N ALA A 107 -11.06 -1.51 -18.67
CA ALA A 107 -11.77 -0.37 -19.25
C ALA A 107 -11.72 -0.41 -20.79
N SER A 108 -10.56 -0.74 -21.35
CA SER A 108 -10.38 -0.87 -22.79
C SER A 108 -11.19 -2.02 -23.38
N LEU A 109 -11.24 -3.19 -22.73
CA LEU A 109 -12.08 -4.30 -23.18
C LEU A 109 -13.57 -3.96 -23.11
N MET A 110 -14.01 -3.28 -22.05
CA MET A 110 -15.38 -2.79 -21.96
C MET A 110 -15.69 -1.80 -23.09
N ASP A 111 -14.75 -0.93 -23.47
CA ASP A 111 -14.92 -0.04 -24.62
C ASP A 111 -15.06 -0.81 -25.93
N VAL A 112 -14.24 -1.84 -26.18
CA VAL A 112 -14.37 -2.72 -27.37
C VAL A 112 -15.75 -3.38 -27.40
N LEU A 113 -16.16 -4.00 -26.29
CA LEU A 113 -17.43 -4.72 -26.17
C LEU A 113 -18.64 -3.78 -26.31
N ARG A 114 -18.56 -2.54 -25.78
CA ARG A 114 -19.62 -1.52 -25.91
C ARG A 114 -19.65 -0.87 -27.29
N GLN A 115 -18.53 -0.72 -27.98
CA GLN A 115 -18.45 -0.18 -29.35
C GLN A 115 -19.02 -1.17 -30.37
N ALA A 116 -18.88 -2.47 -30.14
CA ALA A 116 -19.36 -3.53 -31.02
C ALA A 116 -20.89 -3.76 -30.98
N LYS A 117 -21.69 -2.88 -30.36
CA LYS A 117 -23.14 -3.04 -30.08
C LYS A 117 -24.05 -3.49 -31.23
N PHE A 118 -23.64 -3.35 -32.49
CA PHE A 118 -24.43 -3.75 -33.66
C PHE A 118 -23.80 -4.90 -34.47
N THR A 119 -22.71 -5.49 -33.98
CA THR A 119 -22.01 -6.61 -34.62
C THR A 119 -21.90 -7.76 -33.61
N PRO A 120 -22.42 -8.95 -33.91
CA PRO A 120 -22.26 -10.11 -33.01
C PRO A 120 -20.78 -10.45 -32.90
N LEU A 121 -20.15 -10.14 -31.76
CA LEU A 121 -18.78 -10.58 -31.48
C LEU A 121 -18.80 -12.03 -31.01
N ALA A 122 -18.14 -12.92 -31.75
CA ALA A 122 -17.93 -14.30 -31.34
C ALA A 122 -16.82 -14.43 -30.30
N ALA A 123 -15.77 -13.59 -30.40
CA ALA A 123 -14.65 -13.59 -29.47
C ALA A 123 -13.87 -12.27 -29.53
N VAL A 124 -13.08 -12.05 -28.47
CA VAL A 124 -12.02 -11.03 -28.44
C VAL A 124 -10.68 -11.74 -28.32
N VAL A 125 -9.69 -11.36 -29.12
CA VAL A 125 -8.30 -11.84 -29.05
C VAL A 125 -7.42 -10.68 -28.62
N LEU A 126 -6.92 -10.72 -27.38
CA LEU A 126 -6.06 -9.70 -26.79
C LEU A 126 -4.60 -10.16 -26.83
N SER A 127 -3.70 -9.38 -27.44
CA SER A 127 -2.25 -9.59 -27.33
C SER A 127 -1.62 -8.49 -26.46
N SER A 128 -1.05 -8.88 -25.32
CA SER A 128 -0.53 -7.97 -24.29
C SER A 128 0.52 -8.69 -23.44
N ASP A 129 1.37 -7.94 -22.73
CA ASP A 129 2.23 -8.48 -21.68
C ASP A 129 1.51 -8.62 -20.32
N GLY A 130 0.26 -8.15 -20.22
CA GLY A 130 -0.60 -8.27 -19.04
C GLY A 130 -0.32 -7.24 -17.95
N ALA A 131 0.62 -6.31 -18.17
CA ALA A 131 0.96 -5.27 -17.21
C ALA A 131 -0.14 -4.19 -17.19
N ASP A 132 -1.07 -4.30 -16.24
CA ASP A 132 -2.12 -3.31 -16.03
C ASP A 132 -1.63 -2.21 -15.07
N THR A 133 -1.64 -0.96 -15.53
CA THR A 133 -1.20 0.19 -14.73
C THR A 133 -2.36 0.87 -14.01
N SER A 134 -3.57 0.32 -14.01
CA SER A 134 -4.76 0.90 -13.36
C SER A 134 -5.08 0.31 -11.99
N GLY A 135 -4.11 -0.41 -11.40
CA GLY A 135 -4.28 -1.13 -10.13
C GLY A 135 -4.68 -2.60 -10.30
N GLY A 136 -4.68 -3.11 -11.53
CA GLY A 136 -5.01 -4.50 -11.86
C GLY A 136 -6.51 -4.77 -12.00
N LEU A 137 -6.85 -6.01 -12.35
CA LEU A 137 -8.23 -6.43 -12.60
C LEU A 137 -8.95 -6.79 -11.30
N SER A 138 -9.95 -6.00 -10.89
CA SER A 138 -10.80 -6.33 -9.75
C SER A 138 -11.81 -7.45 -10.08
N PHE A 139 -12.39 -8.06 -9.04
CA PHE A 139 -13.46 -9.04 -9.25
C PHE A 139 -14.69 -8.42 -9.94
N ALA A 140 -14.99 -7.15 -9.65
CA ALA A 140 -16.09 -6.44 -10.28
C ALA A 140 -15.84 -6.22 -11.78
N ASP A 141 -14.61 -5.83 -12.15
CA ASP A 141 -14.22 -5.63 -13.55
C ASP A 141 -14.33 -6.93 -14.35
N LEU A 142 -13.79 -8.03 -13.81
CA LEU A 142 -13.87 -9.35 -14.44
C LEU A 142 -15.31 -9.81 -14.61
N ALA A 143 -16.16 -9.60 -13.59
CA ALA A 143 -17.58 -9.95 -13.67
C ALA A 143 -18.34 -9.10 -14.69
N GLU A 144 -18.02 -7.82 -14.82
CA GLU A 144 -18.64 -6.95 -15.83
C GLU A 144 -18.22 -7.36 -17.24
N VAL A 145 -16.93 -7.60 -17.49
CA VAL A 145 -16.43 -8.09 -18.80
C VAL A 145 -17.07 -9.44 -19.15
N ALA A 146 -17.10 -10.39 -18.20
CA ALA A 146 -17.74 -11.68 -18.40
C ALA A 146 -19.26 -11.56 -18.63
N GLY A 147 -19.91 -10.53 -18.08
CA GLY A 147 -21.33 -10.24 -18.25
C GLY A 147 -21.76 -9.97 -19.69
N PHE A 148 -20.82 -9.62 -20.58
CA PHE A 148 -21.09 -9.48 -22.02
C PHE A 148 -21.24 -10.83 -22.73
N GLY A 149 -20.80 -11.94 -22.14
CA GLY A 149 -20.92 -13.28 -22.73
C GLY A 149 -20.02 -13.55 -23.94
N VAL A 150 -19.01 -12.70 -24.16
CA VAL A 150 -18.02 -12.84 -25.24
C VAL A 150 -16.71 -13.39 -24.66
N PRO A 151 -16.21 -14.55 -25.12
CA PRO A 151 -14.96 -15.11 -24.64
C PRO A 151 -13.76 -14.27 -25.06
N VAL A 152 -12.85 -14.02 -24.11
CA VAL A 152 -11.59 -13.30 -24.34
C VAL A 152 -10.43 -14.28 -24.36
N TYR A 153 -9.80 -14.44 -25.52
CA TYR A 153 -8.56 -15.17 -25.68
C TYR A 153 -7.40 -14.22 -25.47
N THR A 154 -6.42 -14.61 -24.65
CA THR A 154 -5.26 -13.77 -24.34
C THR A 154 -4.00 -14.41 -24.92
N ILE A 155 -3.20 -13.62 -25.63
CA ILE A 155 -1.90 -13.99 -26.19
C ILE A 155 -0.84 -13.24 -25.41
N ALA A 156 -0.03 -13.98 -24.67
CA ALA A 156 0.97 -13.40 -23.79
C ALA A 156 2.26 -13.08 -24.55
N VAL A 157 2.79 -11.86 -24.39
CA VAL A 157 4.09 -11.45 -24.95
C VAL A 157 5.06 -10.99 -23.87
N GLY A 158 6.35 -11.07 -24.14
CA GLY A 158 7.40 -10.73 -23.18
C GLY A 158 7.84 -11.90 -22.30
N ARG A 159 8.71 -11.61 -21.31
CA ARG A 159 9.28 -12.60 -20.40
C ARG A 159 8.78 -12.38 -18.99
N GLU A 160 8.57 -13.45 -18.24
CA GLU A 160 8.22 -13.39 -16.81
C GLU A 160 9.43 -13.05 -15.93
N LEU A 161 10.64 -13.35 -16.41
CA LEU A 161 11.90 -13.09 -15.72
C LEU A 161 12.82 -12.27 -16.63
N ILE A 162 13.39 -11.20 -16.07
CA ILE A 162 14.30 -10.28 -16.75
C ILE A 162 15.54 -10.14 -15.87
N PRO A 163 16.52 -11.07 -15.96
CA PRO A 163 17.69 -11.10 -15.10
C PRO A 163 18.62 -9.88 -15.24
N GLU A 164 18.51 -9.16 -16.34
CA GLU A 164 19.25 -7.93 -16.64
C GLU A 164 18.55 -6.64 -16.19
N ASP A 165 17.42 -6.73 -15.48
CA ASP A 165 16.65 -5.58 -14.98
C ASP A 165 16.66 -5.54 -13.45
N ILE A 166 16.96 -4.37 -12.92
CA ILE A 166 16.71 -4.03 -11.52
C ILE A 166 15.66 -2.92 -11.48
N GLU A 167 14.96 -2.81 -10.36
CA GLU A 167 13.86 -1.85 -10.26
C GLU A 167 13.68 -1.41 -8.82
N LEU A 168 13.57 -0.09 -8.61
CA LEU A 168 13.12 0.47 -7.34
C LEU A 168 11.60 0.37 -7.28
N THR A 169 11.08 -0.69 -6.64
CA THR A 169 9.63 -0.90 -6.58
C THR A 169 8.94 0.03 -5.60
N ASP A 170 9.56 0.28 -4.44
CA ASP A 170 8.92 1.02 -3.35
C ASP A 170 9.96 1.78 -2.53
N VAL A 171 9.61 3.00 -2.12
CA VAL A 171 10.39 3.85 -1.23
C VAL A 171 9.45 4.41 -0.17
N MET A 172 9.54 3.89 1.05
CA MET A 172 8.77 4.39 2.19
C MET A 172 9.63 5.29 3.05
N LEU A 173 9.18 6.52 3.25
CA LEU A 173 9.84 7.53 4.08
C LEU A 173 8.77 8.44 4.70
N PRO A 174 8.93 8.91 5.95
CA PRO A 174 7.99 9.85 6.56
C PRO A 174 7.83 11.14 5.73
N ASN A 175 6.61 11.55 5.41
CA ASN A 175 6.38 12.80 4.68
C ASN A 175 6.69 14.07 5.50
N LYS A 176 6.89 13.94 6.81
CA LYS A 176 7.26 15.02 7.72
C LYS A 176 8.44 14.63 8.61
N ALA A 177 9.35 15.57 8.84
CA ALA A 177 10.51 15.39 9.71
C ALA A 177 10.79 16.65 10.55
N LEU A 178 11.56 16.48 11.63
CA LEU A 178 12.08 17.59 12.43
C LEU A 178 13.38 18.12 11.81
N PRO A 179 13.67 19.43 11.89
CA PRO A 179 14.98 19.96 11.50
C PRO A 179 16.11 19.24 12.25
N GLY A 180 17.15 18.83 11.53
CA GLY A 180 18.29 18.10 12.09
C GLY A 180 17.95 16.69 12.62
N SER A 181 16.77 16.16 12.29
CA SER A 181 16.48 14.74 12.55
C SER A 181 17.01 13.88 11.42
N THR A 182 17.53 12.72 11.81
CA THR A 182 17.71 11.61 10.89
C THR A 182 16.35 10.96 10.66
N ILE A 183 16.05 10.54 9.44
CA ILE A 183 14.89 9.73 9.08
C ILE A 183 15.35 8.47 8.37
N THR A 184 14.68 7.34 8.62
CA THR A 184 15.02 6.08 7.96
C THR A 184 14.06 5.82 6.80
N ALA A 185 14.61 5.68 5.60
CA ALA A 185 13.88 5.24 4.42
C ALA A 185 13.96 3.72 4.28
N ARG A 186 12.84 3.08 3.93
CA ARG A 186 12.78 1.69 3.49
C ARG A 186 12.71 1.64 1.97
N VAL A 187 13.75 1.12 1.36
CA VAL A 187 13.88 1.03 -0.09
C VAL A 187 13.75 -0.44 -0.51
N SER A 188 12.81 -0.75 -1.40
CA SER A 188 12.62 -2.10 -1.93
C SER A 188 13.13 -2.15 -3.38
N ILE A 189 14.06 -3.08 -3.64
CA ILE A 189 14.69 -3.25 -4.94
C ILE A 189 14.32 -4.64 -5.45
N ARG A 190 13.60 -4.70 -6.57
CA ARG A 190 13.30 -5.95 -7.27
C ARG A 190 14.40 -6.31 -8.26
N HIS A 191 14.69 -7.60 -8.38
CA HIS A 191 15.67 -8.18 -9.29
C HIS A 191 15.36 -9.66 -9.54
N ASP A 192 15.82 -10.20 -10.66
CA ASP A 192 15.67 -11.63 -10.97
C ASP A 192 17.00 -12.41 -10.96
N ALA A 193 18.13 -11.72 -10.78
CA ALA A 193 19.45 -12.32 -10.78
C ALA A 193 20.38 -11.69 -9.72
N ALA A 194 21.43 -12.43 -9.39
CA ALA A 194 22.48 -11.94 -8.50
C ALA A 194 23.23 -10.79 -9.16
N ALA A 195 23.33 -9.66 -8.47
CA ALA A 195 24.08 -8.50 -8.95
C ALA A 195 24.61 -7.67 -7.78
N SER A 196 25.58 -6.80 -8.06
CA SER A 196 26.04 -5.78 -7.12
C SER A 196 25.74 -4.42 -7.72
N THR A 197 25.04 -3.59 -6.95
CA THR A 197 24.68 -2.22 -7.33
C THR A 197 25.01 -1.27 -6.17
N ARG A 198 24.77 0.02 -6.36
CA ARG A 198 24.92 1.05 -5.34
C ARG A 198 23.65 1.87 -5.26
N LEU A 199 23.07 1.92 -4.07
CA LEU A 199 21.98 2.85 -3.75
C LEU A 199 22.58 4.22 -3.46
N LYS A 200 22.09 5.24 -4.15
CA LYS A 200 22.45 6.65 -3.98
C LYS A 200 21.20 7.43 -3.59
N VAL A 201 21.33 8.28 -2.57
CA VAL A 201 20.25 9.14 -2.10
C VAL A 201 20.69 10.59 -2.30
N TYR A 202 19.86 11.37 -2.99
CA TYR A 202 20.10 12.78 -3.26
C TYR A 202 19.02 13.64 -2.63
N ASN A 203 19.37 14.85 -2.19
CA ASN A 203 18.43 15.93 -1.93
C ASN A 203 18.67 17.03 -2.96
N GLY A 204 17.76 17.14 -3.93
CA GLY A 204 18.03 17.92 -5.14
C GLY A 204 19.25 17.36 -5.90
N ASP A 205 20.31 18.16 -6.00
CA ASP A 205 21.57 17.79 -6.65
C ASP A 205 22.63 17.28 -5.65
N ASP A 206 22.41 17.45 -4.35
CA ASP A 206 23.37 17.07 -3.31
C ASP A 206 23.25 15.58 -2.96
N LEU A 207 24.37 14.84 -3.05
CA LEU A 207 24.43 13.43 -2.64
C LEU A 207 24.48 13.34 -1.11
N LEU A 208 23.42 12.80 -0.50
CA LEU A 208 23.34 12.58 0.94
C LEU A 208 24.02 11.27 1.36
N GLU A 209 23.68 10.17 0.69
CA GLU A 209 24.15 8.84 1.09
C GLU A 209 24.48 7.95 -0.11
N SER A 210 25.43 7.02 0.09
CA SER A 210 25.83 6.06 -0.94
C SER A 210 26.25 4.72 -0.37
N LEU A 211 25.44 3.69 -0.64
CA LEU A 211 25.55 2.37 -0.01
C LEU A 211 25.72 1.27 -1.07
N PRO A 212 26.71 0.38 -0.95
CA PRO A 212 26.78 -0.82 -1.78
C PRO A 212 25.65 -1.77 -1.40
N VAL A 213 24.99 -2.34 -2.40
CA VAL A 213 23.90 -3.30 -2.22
C VAL A 213 24.22 -4.58 -3.00
N GLU A 214 24.17 -5.71 -2.32
CA GLU A 214 24.28 -7.04 -2.94
C GLU A 214 22.90 -7.66 -3.10
N LEU A 215 22.53 -7.97 -4.34
CA LEU A 215 21.26 -8.58 -4.70
C LEU A 215 21.44 -10.09 -4.77
N GLN A 216 20.67 -10.82 -3.97
CA GLN A 216 20.78 -12.28 -3.87
C GLN A 216 19.73 -12.97 -4.75
N PRO A 217 20.10 -13.96 -5.58
CA PRO A 217 19.22 -14.50 -6.62
C PRO A 217 17.97 -15.22 -6.08
N ASP A 218 17.95 -15.60 -4.81
CA ASP A 218 16.86 -16.30 -4.15
C ASP A 218 15.75 -15.39 -3.61
N THR A 219 16.04 -14.10 -3.39
CA THR A 219 15.12 -13.21 -2.67
C THR A 219 14.15 -12.44 -3.56
N ARG A 220 14.40 -12.32 -4.88
CA ARG A 220 13.66 -11.52 -5.89
C ARG A 220 13.35 -10.04 -5.54
N ASN A 221 13.42 -9.67 -4.28
CA ASN A 221 13.25 -8.36 -3.72
C ASN A 221 14.21 -8.24 -2.53
N THR A 222 15.02 -7.20 -2.53
CA THR A 222 15.96 -6.87 -1.46
C THR A 222 15.53 -5.55 -0.84
N THR A 223 15.29 -5.56 0.48
CA THR A 223 14.97 -4.35 1.23
C THR A 223 16.22 -3.77 1.86
N VAL A 224 16.46 -2.48 1.61
CA VAL A 224 17.56 -1.69 2.16
C VAL A 224 17.00 -0.59 3.03
N TRP A 225 17.56 -0.43 4.23
CA TRP A 225 17.25 0.67 5.13
C TRP A 225 18.37 1.70 5.04
N VAL A 226 18.01 2.95 4.79
CA VAL A 226 18.98 4.06 4.68
C VAL A 226 18.54 5.21 5.58
N ASP A 227 19.48 5.69 6.37
CA ASP A 227 19.28 6.82 7.28
C ASP A 227 19.70 8.10 6.58
N ILE A 228 18.88 9.14 6.65
CA ILE A 228 19.04 10.40 5.92
C ILE A 228 18.88 11.54 6.92
N GLU A 229 19.84 12.46 7.01
CA GLU A 229 19.75 13.65 7.85
C GLU A 229 19.23 14.83 7.05
N LEU A 230 18.16 15.49 7.53
CA LEU A 230 17.59 16.69 6.93
C LEU A 230 17.72 17.86 7.92
N ALA A 231 18.72 18.71 7.71
CA ALA A 231 19.06 19.78 8.66
C ALA A 231 18.21 21.06 8.49
N GLU A 232 17.89 21.43 7.26
CA GLU A 232 17.22 22.69 6.94
C GLU A 232 15.70 22.54 6.99
N ALA A 233 14.98 23.61 7.36
CA ALA A 233 13.53 23.63 7.27
C ALA A 233 13.07 23.89 5.83
N GLY A 234 11.94 23.30 5.44
CA GLY A 234 11.35 23.46 4.11
C GLY A 234 11.08 22.14 3.40
N HIS A 235 10.89 22.21 2.08
CA HIS A 235 10.59 21.03 1.25
C HIS A 235 11.88 20.44 0.67
N HIS A 236 12.14 19.17 0.97
CA HIS A 236 13.30 18.44 0.50
C HIS A 236 12.89 17.40 -0.53
N HIS A 237 13.44 17.51 -1.74
CA HIS A 237 13.19 16.56 -2.82
C HIS A 237 14.21 15.43 -2.76
N ILE A 238 13.79 14.31 -2.17
CA ILE A 238 14.66 13.16 -1.93
C ILE A 238 14.53 12.18 -3.09
N ARG A 239 15.61 11.98 -3.83
CA ARG A 239 15.68 11.03 -4.95
C ARG A 239 16.57 9.85 -4.59
N PHE A 240 15.99 8.66 -4.66
CA PHE A 240 16.66 7.38 -4.54
C PHE A 240 17.00 6.88 -5.93
N SER A 241 18.22 6.41 -6.13
CA SER A 241 18.67 5.85 -7.41
C SER A 241 19.60 4.68 -7.19
N VAL A 242 19.41 3.62 -7.97
CA VAL A 242 20.31 2.46 -8.02
C VAL A 242 21.13 2.49 -9.30
N ASP A 243 22.41 2.13 -9.21
CA ASP A 243 23.27 2.02 -10.39
C ASP A 243 22.84 0.83 -11.26
N GLY A 244 22.64 1.08 -12.55
CA GLY A 244 22.22 0.04 -13.49
C GLY A 244 23.23 -1.10 -13.65
N ILE A 245 22.73 -2.29 -13.99
CA ILE A 245 23.53 -3.50 -14.16
C ILE A 245 23.90 -3.74 -15.63
N PRO A 246 24.96 -4.52 -15.93
CA PRO A 246 25.36 -4.77 -17.31
C PRO A 246 24.25 -5.46 -18.13
N GLY A 247 23.85 -4.83 -19.24
CA GLY A 247 22.82 -5.35 -20.14
C GLY A 247 21.41 -4.79 -19.90
N GLU A 248 21.25 -4.01 -18.84
CA GLU A 248 19.99 -3.34 -18.51
C GLU A 248 19.62 -2.29 -19.58
N GLN A 249 18.38 -2.38 -20.08
CA GLN A 249 17.87 -1.46 -21.10
C GLN A 249 17.00 -0.35 -20.52
N GLU A 250 16.20 -0.64 -19.50
CA GLU A 250 15.44 0.38 -18.79
C GLU A 250 16.22 0.87 -17.57
N LEU A 251 16.48 2.16 -17.50
CA LEU A 251 17.12 2.79 -16.35
C LEU A 251 16.20 3.78 -15.64
N ARG A 252 15.02 4.09 -16.19
CA ARG A 252 14.08 5.04 -15.59
C ARG A 252 13.44 4.48 -14.32
N ASN A 253 13.20 3.17 -14.27
CA ASN A 253 12.70 2.42 -13.11
C ASN A 253 13.76 2.23 -11.99
N ASN A 254 14.99 2.68 -12.23
CA ASN A 254 16.09 2.70 -11.27
C ASN A 254 16.20 3.98 -10.46
N SER A 255 15.19 4.84 -10.54
CA SER A 255 15.06 5.99 -9.65
C SER A 255 13.63 6.18 -9.18
N ARG A 256 13.48 6.63 -7.94
CA ARG A 256 12.23 7.14 -7.41
C ARG A 256 12.48 8.37 -6.57
N SER A 257 11.55 9.30 -6.63
CA SER A 257 11.65 10.55 -5.88
C SER A 257 10.46 10.72 -4.95
N THR A 258 10.71 11.33 -3.81
CA THR A 258 9.71 11.67 -2.81
C THR A 258 9.98 13.08 -2.28
N LEU A 259 8.97 13.67 -1.65
CA LEU A 259 9.05 15.02 -1.11
C LEU A 259 8.83 14.95 0.40
N VAL A 260 9.74 15.54 1.16
CA VAL A 260 9.72 15.54 2.63
C VAL A 260 9.59 16.97 3.11
N GLU A 261 8.62 17.23 3.96
CA GLU A 261 8.47 18.53 4.61
C GLU A 261 9.18 18.51 5.97
N VAL A 262 10.18 19.36 6.12
CA VAL A 262 10.83 19.61 7.41
C VAL A 262 10.17 20.82 8.04
N ALA A 263 9.45 20.58 9.14
CA ALA A 263 8.60 21.60 9.77
C ALA A 263 9.43 22.71 10.44
N ASP A 264 9.08 23.97 10.17
CA ASP A 264 9.60 25.15 10.89
C ASP A 264 8.71 25.44 12.13
N GLN A 265 8.58 24.45 13.02
CA GLN A 265 7.79 24.56 14.24
C GLN A 265 8.61 24.21 15.48
N LYS A 266 8.45 25.02 16.53
CA LYS A 266 8.96 24.69 17.87
C LYS A 266 7.99 23.80 18.63
N TYR A 267 8.47 22.64 19.02
CA TYR A 267 7.73 21.67 19.82
C TYR A 267 7.87 21.98 21.30
N ARG A 268 6.77 21.87 22.05
CA ARG A 268 6.71 22.31 23.45
C ARG A 268 6.51 21.11 24.37
N VAL A 269 7.43 20.90 25.30
CA VAL A 269 7.36 19.80 26.27
C VAL A 269 7.13 20.38 27.68
N LEU A 270 6.05 19.97 28.33
CA LEU A 270 5.79 20.30 29.72
C LEU A 270 6.46 19.27 30.64
N TYR A 271 7.43 19.70 31.43
CA TYR A 271 8.10 18.89 32.45
C TYR A 271 7.55 19.22 33.84
N PHE A 272 6.82 18.29 34.44
CA PHE A 272 6.27 18.40 35.78
C PHE A 272 6.98 17.46 36.75
N GLU A 273 7.60 18.02 37.79
CA GLU A 273 8.42 17.25 38.71
C GLU A 273 8.11 17.58 40.16
N GLY A 274 7.94 16.52 40.96
CA GLY A 274 7.48 16.60 42.34
C GLY A 274 8.58 16.93 43.36
N GLU A 275 9.85 16.83 42.97
CA GLU A 275 11.00 17.19 43.80
C GLU A 275 12.21 17.58 42.93
N PRO A 276 13.06 18.52 43.37
CA PRO A 276 14.24 18.93 42.59
C PRO A 276 15.27 17.80 42.51
N ARG A 277 15.39 17.16 41.36
CA ARG A 277 16.35 16.08 41.08
C ARG A 277 17.41 16.49 40.05
N TRP A 278 18.56 15.82 40.08
CA TRP A 278 19.65 16.08 39.13
C TRP A 278 19.26 15.76 37.68
N GLU A 279 18.41 14.76 37.47
CA GLU A 279 17.90 14.38 36.14
C GLU A 279 17.35 15.58 35.37
N TYR A 280 16.51 16.39 36.01
CA TYR A 280 16.02 17.64 35.44
C TYR A 280 17.12 18.54 34.86
N LYS A 281 18.19 18.76 35.63
CA LYS A 281 19.29 19.65 35.26
C LYS A 281 20.04 19.11 34.04
N PHE A 282 20.34 17.81 34.02
CA PHE A 282 21.13 17.21 32.95
C PHE A 282 20.30 16.98 31.68
N MET A 283 19.03 16.64 31.80
CA MET A 283 18.09 16.61 30.67
C MET A 283 17.97 17.99 30.02
N ARG A 284 17.79 19.08 30.80
CA ARG A 284 17.74 20.43 30.23
C ARG A 284 19.06 20.85 29.58
N ARG A 285 20.19 20.40 30.11
CA ARG A 285 21.50 20.66 29.52
C ARG A 285 21.67 19.92 28.18
N ALA A 286 21.17 18.70 28.06
CA ALA A 286 21.21 17.92 26.82
C ALA A 286 20.51 18.61 25.64
N LEU A 287 19.49 19.42 25.93
CA LEU A 287 18.76 20.22 24.94
C LEU A 287 19.22 21.68 24.85
N SER A 288 20.33 22.10 25.50
CA SER A 288 20.72 23.51 25.45
C SER A 288 20.99 24.00 24.03
N ASP A 289 21.40 23.09 23.16
CA ASP A 289 21.80 23.36 21.78
C ASP A 289 20.70 22.95 20.77
N ASP A 290 19.52 22.56 21.27
CA ASP A 290 18.37 22.16 20.46
C ASP A 290 17.37 23.31 20.39
N GLU A 291 17.24 23.95 19.23
CA GLU A 291 16.38 25.12 19.05
C GLU A 291 14.91 24.78 18.76
N ASP A 292 14.64 23.52 18.39
CA ASP A 292 13.32 23.03 17.94
C ASP A 292 12.46 22.53 19.09
N VAL A 293 13.08 22.03 20.17
CA VAL A 293 12.35 21.47 21.32
C VAL A 293 12.47 22.38 22.55
N GLN A 294 11.39 23.09 22.87
CA GLN A 294 11.30 23.93 24.06
C GLN A 294 10.78 23.14 25.27
N ILE A 295 11.58 23.05 26.34
CA ILE A 295 11.09 22.55 27.63
C ILE A 295 10.56 23.70 28.51
N VAL A 296 9.28 23.62 28.85
CA VAL A 296 8.64 24.38 29.91
C VAL A 296 8.59 23.52 31.17
N SER A 297 9.08 24.03 32.29
CA SER A 297 9.29 23.23 33.50
C SER A 297 8.52 23.79 34.69
N LEU A 298 7.87 22.88 35.42
CA LEU A 298 7.15 23.13 36.66
C LEU A 298 7.70 22.22 37.76
N LEU A 299 8.57 22.76 38.59
CA LEU A 299 9.28 22.03 39.63
C LEU A 299 8.72 22.35 41.01
N ARG A 300 8.23 21.35 41.74
CA ARG A 300 7.73 21.54 43.11
C ARG A 300 8.91 21.76 44.08
N VAL A 301 9.02 22.97 44.62
CA VAL A 301 10.05 23.34 45.63
C VAL A 301 9.49 23.24 47.05
N SER A 302 8.20 23.48 47.21
CA SER A 302 7.43 23.22 48.44
C SER A 302 5.99 22.85 48.06
N PRO A 303 5.15 22.35 49.00
CA PRO A 303 3.80 21.90 48.68
C PRO A 303 2.93 22.90 47.90
N ASN A 304 3.16 24.21 48.12
CA ASN A 304 2.40 25.28 47.47
C ASN A 304 3.28 26.21 46.62
N LYS A 305 4.50 25.79 46.27
CA LYS A 305 5.44 26.64 45.50
C LYS A 305 6.12 25.85 44.40
N PHE A 306 5.97 26.34 43.18
CA PHE A 306 6.64 25.81 42.01
C PHE A 306 7.70 26.79 41.50
N TYR A 307 8.85 26.25 41.11
CA TYR A 307 9.83 26.93 40.29
C TYR A 307 9.48 26.69 38.83
N ARG A 308 9.34 27.77 38.07
CA ARG A 308 8.93 27.76 36.66
C ARG A 308 10.10 28.21 35.80
N GLN A 309 10.39 27.48 34.73
CA GLN A 309 11.48 27.80 33.79
C GLN A 309 11.05 27.51 32.36
N GLY A 310 11.54 28.29 31.40
CA GLY A 310 11.18 28.15 29.98
C GLY A 310 9.80 28.71 29.62
N ILE A 311 9.17 29.44 30.53
CA ILE A 311 7.88 30.12 30.32
C ILE A 311 8.03 31.33 29.40
N GLU A 312 6.98 31.60 28.62
CA GLU A 312 6.84 32.74 27.71
C GLU A 312 6.33 33.99 28.42
N SER A 313 5.50 33.82 29.46
CA SER A 313 4.94 34.93 30.23
C SER A 313 4.95 34.65 31.75
N PRO A 314 4.98 35.69 32.61
CA PRO A 314 4.91 35.54 34.06
C PRO A 314 3.65 34.84 34.58
N GLU A 315 2.55 34.91 33.83
CA GLU A 315 1.23 34.33 34.17
C GLU A 315 1.17 32.83 33.84
N GLN A 316 2.00 32.36 32.90
CA GLN A 316 2.02 30.96 32.47
C GLN A 316 2.31 30.02 33.65
N LEU A 317 1.44 29.04 33.87
CA LEU A 317 1.52 28.04 34.96
C LEU A 317 1.62 28.66 36.37
N GLU A 318 1.21 29.92 36.57
CA GLU A 318 1.28 30.58 37.88
C GLU A 318 0.50 29.80 38.96
N LYS A 319 -0.63 29.22 38.56
CA LYS A 319 -1.51 28.42 39.42
C LYS A 319 -1.04 26.97 39.60
N GLY A 320 0.11 26.58 39.01
CA GLY A 320 0.64 25.22 39.06
C GLY A 320 0.34 24.42 37.80
N PHE A 321 0.07 23.12 37.98
CA PHE A 321 -0.19 22.20 36.87
C PHE A 321 -1.48 22.58 36.13
N PRO A 322 -1.54 22.47 34.79
CA PRO A 322 -2.71 22.84 34.00
C PRO A 322 -4.03 22.32 34.57
N THR A 323 -5.06 23.16 34.50
CA THR A 323 -6.41 22.85 35.03
C THR A 323 -7.47 22.72 33.94
N THR A 324 -7.17 23.17 32.73
CA THR A 324 -8.06 23.08 31.57
C THR A 324 -7.38 22.31 30.43
N ARG A 325 -8.19 21.83 29.47
CA ARG A 325 -7.69 21.18 28.26
C ARG A 325 -6.80 22.13 27.46
N ASP A 326 -7.26 23.35 27.20
CA ASP A 326 -6.54 24.36 26.40
C ASP A 326 -5.12 24.63 26.92
N GLU A 327 -4.96 24.74 28.25
CA GLU A 327 -3.64 24.94 28.86
C GLU A 327 -2.70 23.76 28.58
N LEU A 328 -3.14 22.52 28.80
CA LEU A 328 -2.30 21.33 28.59
C LEU A 328 -2.14 21.01 27.09
N PHE A 329 -3.16 21.25 26.28
CA PHE A 329 -3.18 20.90 24.86
C PHE A 329 -2.30 21.83 24.02
N SER A 330 -1.78 22.90 24.62
CA SER A 330 -0.73 23.75 24.03
C SER A 330 0.69 23.14 24.01
N TYR A 331 0.90 21.94 24.58
CA TYR A 331 2.22 21.26 24.68
C TYR A 331 2.23 19.91 23.97
N ASP A 332 3.20 19.57 23.13
CA ASP A 332 3.22 18.31 22.35
C ASP A 332 3.54 17.06 23.18
N ALA A 333 4.27 17.23 24.29
CA ALA A 333 4.55 16.16 25.22
C ALA A 333 4.50 16.61 26.69
N LEU A 334 4.21 15.66 27.57
CA LEU A 334 4.15 15.81 29.02
C LEU A 334 5.11 14.83 29.68
N ILE A 335 6.00 15.32 30.53
CA ILE A 335 6.90 14.51 31.36
C ILE A 335 6.48 14.67 32.81
N ILE A 336 6.25 13.56 33.51
CA ILE A 336 5.93 13.56 34.94
C ILE A 336 6.99 12.77 35.69
N GLY A 337 7.70 13.44 36.62
CA GLY A 337 8.72 12.83 37.47
C GLY A 337 8.40 12.94 38.96
N SER A 338 8.53 11.83 39.70
CA SER A 338 8.41 11.77 41.18
C SER A 338 7.23 12.58 41.79
N VAL A 339 6.05 12.52 41.15
CA VAL A 339 4.81 13.16 41.61
C VAL A 339 3.83 12.09 42.07
N GLU A 340 3.16 12.29 43.21
CA GLU A 340 2.06 11.43 43.67
C GLU A 340 0.78 11.70 42.86
N ALA A 341 0.07 10.65 42.43
CA ALA A 341 -1.18 10.79 41.69
C ALA A 341 -2.23 11.63 42.46
N ALA A 342 -2.26 11.50 43.79
CA ALA A 342 -3.17 12.22 44.68
C ALA A 342 -2.88 13.74 44.77
N SER A 343 -1.73 14.21 44.26
CA SER A 343 -1.44 15.64 44.17
C SER A 343 -2.19 16.34 43.03
N LEU A 344 -2.74 15.57 42.08
CA LEU A 344 -3.57 16.04 40.99
C LEU A 344 -5.04 15.68 41.24
N THR A 345 -5.93 16.60 40.89
CA THR A 345 -7.38 16.33 40.99
C THR A 345 -7.79 15.27 39.97
N GLY A 346 -8.93 14.61 40.20
CA GLY A 346 -9.47 13.66 39.24
C GLY A 346 -9.70 14.28 37.85
N GLU A 347 -10.06 15.57 37.80
CA GLU A 347 -10.22 16.32 36.55
C GLU A 347 -8.89 16.52 35.83
N GLN A 348 -7.82 16.91 36.53
CA GLN A 348 -6.49 17.02 35.95
C GLN A 348 -5.98 15.67 35.43
N GLN A 349 -6.22 14.58 36.16
CA GLN A 349 -5.89 13.24 35.68
C GLN A 349 -6.69 12.84 34.43
N ALA A 350 -7.95 13.28 34.30
CA ALA A 350 -8.74 13.07 33.10
C ALA A 350 -8.20 13.89 31.92
N ILE A 351 -7.79 15.15 32.15
CA ILE A 351 -7.16 15.98 31.12
C ILE A 351 -5.84 15.36 30.64
N ILE A 352 -5.03 14.75 31.52
CA ILE A 352 -3.83 14.00 31.12
C ILE A 352 -4.20 12.76 30.29
N HIS A 353 -5.25 12.03 30.68
CA HIS A 353 -5.75 10.92 29.88
C HIS A 353 -6.12 11.38 28.46
N ASP A 354 -6.93 12.43 28.36
CA ASP A 354 -7.43 12.97 27.10
C ASP A 354 -6.31 13.62 26.27
N PHE A 355 -5.29 14.17 26.92
CA PHE A 355 -4.09 14.67 26.26
C PHE A 355 -3.38 13.59 25.44
N VAL A 356 -3.31 12.36 25.97
CA VAL A 356 -2.72 11.23 25.23
C VAL A 356 -3.73 10.64 24.25
N SER A 357 -4.98 10.40 24.68
CA SER A 357 -5.94 9.66 23.85
C SER A 357 -6.58 10.49 22.73
N GLU A 358 -6.98 11.74 23.01
CA GLU A 358 -7.72 12.62 22.10
C GLU A 358 -6.80 13.62 21.39
N ARG A 359 -5.99 14.38 22.14
CA ARG A 359 -5.04 15.33 21.54
C ARG A 359 -3.94 14.60 20.77
N GLY A 360 -3.51 13.45 21.25
CA GLY A 360 -2.43 12.66 20.65
C GLY A 360 -1.02 13.03 21.10
N GLY A 361 -0.90 13.71 22.25
CA GLY A 361 0.39 14.08 22.82
C GLY A 361 1.08 12.89 23.46
N SER A 362 2.38 13.01 23.73
CA SER A 362 3.13 11.94 24.39
C SER A 362 3.26 12.14 25.89
N LEU A 363 3.03 11.09 26.67
CA LEU A 363 3.28 11.09 28.12
C LEU A 363 4.54 10.28 28.45
N LEU A 364 5.52 10.88 29.11
CA LEU A 364 6.68 10.18 29.68
C LEU A 364 6.63 10.23 31.22
N MET A 365 6.56 9.05 31.84
CA MET A 365 6.66 8.92 33.29
C MET A 365 8.09 8.55 33.69
N LEU A 366 8.71 9.34 34.57
CA LEU A 366 10.01 9.03 35.16
C LEU A 366 9.83 8.34 36.51
N ALA A 367 10.62 7.30 36.76
CA ALA A 367 10.67 6.70 38.09
C ALA A 367 11.15 7.69 39.14
N GLY A 368 10.74 7.47 40.38
CA GLY A 368 11.19 8.23 41.53
C GLY A 368 10.57 7.67 42.81
N PRO A 369 11.03 8.12 43.99
CA PRO A 369 10.48 7.71 45.28
C PRO A 369 8.96 7.82 45.36
N ASN A 370 8.41 8.87 44.74
CA ASN A 370 6.98 9.17 44.72
C ASN A 370 6.37 8.99 43.31
N GLY A 371 7.08 8.36 42.38
CA GLY A 371 6.65 8.12 41.01
C GLY A 371 6.06 6.72 40.80
N LEU A 372 5.48 6.49 39.62
CA LEU A 372 4.94 5.20 39.15
C LEU A 372 4.12 4.45 40.24
N GLY A 373 4.48 3.22 40.57
CA GLY A 373 3.76 2.38 41.54
C GLY A 373 3.68 3.02 42.93
N ASN A 374 4.82 3.50 43.44
CA ASN A 374 4.90 4.18 44.74
C ASN A 374 4.04 5.45 44.79
N GLY A 375 3.95 6.18 43.67
CA GLY A 375 3.11 7.37 43.53
C GLY A 375 1.60 7.09 43.43
N GLY A 376 1.18 5.82 43.38
CA GLY A 376 -0.23 5.45 43.28
C GLY A 376 -0.83 5.55 41.87
N TRP A 377 -0.01 5.72 40.84
CA TRP A 377 -0.49 5.91 39.46
C TRP A 377 -1.21 4.69 38.89
N GLY A 378 -0.93 3.48 39.41
CA GLY A 378 -1.64 2.25 39.01
C GLY A 378 -3.12 2.20 39.37
N GLN A 379 -3.61 3.10 40.23
CA GLN A 379 -5.03 3.23 40.61
C GLN A 379 -5.66 4.57 40.17
N SER A 380 -4.92 5.34 39.38
CA SER A 380 -5.34 6.65 38.87
C SER A 380 -6.14 6.54 37.57
N ARG A 381 -6.74 7.64 37.10
CA ARG A 381 -7.43 7.68 35.80
C ARG A 381 -6.49 7.49 34.61
N ILE A 382 -5.17 7.67 34.79
CA ILE A 382 -4.18 7.47 33.73
C ILE A 382 -3.65 6.03 33.69
N ALA A 383 -4.07 5.14 34.60
CA ALA A 383 -3.56 3.78 34.67
C ALA A 383 -3.75 3.01 33.34
N ASP A 384 -4.81 3.31 32.59
CA ASP A 384 -5.09 2.71 31.29
C ASP A 384 -4.15 3.18 30.18
N VAL A 385 -3.62 4.41 30.30
CA VAL A 385 -2.65 5.01 29.38
C VAL A 385 -1.25 4.40 29.55
N LEU A 386 -0.87 4.02 30.77
CA LEU A 386 0.48 3.53 31.06
C LEU A 386 0.78 2.19 30.37
N PRO A 387 2.00 1.94 29.86
CA PRO A 387 2.35 0.70 29.15
C PRO A 387 2.39 -0.56 30.02
N VAL A 388 2.23 -0.42 31.33
CA VAL A 388 2.38 -1.49 32.32
C VAL A 388 1.27 -1.46 33.35
N ARG A 389 1.06 -2.59 34.02
CA ARG A 389 0.25 -2.70 35.23
C ARG A 389 1.17 -2.52 36.44
N LEU A 390 1.23 -1.28 36.93
CA LEU A 390 2.08 -0.90 38.04
C LEU A 390 1.74 -1.68 39.33
N PRO A 391 2.74 -1.99 40.17
CA PRO A 391 2.51 -2.52 41.52
C PRO A 391 1.66 -1.56 42.37
N PRO A 392 0.94 -2.06 43.38
CA PRO A 392 0.21 -1.20 44.30
C PRO A 392 1.18 -0.33 45.11
N SER A 393 0.75 0.88 45.48
CA SER A 393 1.58 1.84 46.24
C SER A 393 1.98 1.37 47.64
N THR A 394 1.35 0.31 48.15
CA THR A 394 1.72 -0.36 49.41
C THR A 394 2.97 -1.23 49.28
N THR A 395 3.40 -1.55 48.06
CA THR A 395 4.61 -2.32 47.78
C THR A 395 5.69 -1.35 47.29
N ASP A 396 6.77 -1.20 48.07
CA ASP A 396 7.90 -0.39 47.64
C ASP A 396 8.54 -1.02 46.40
N SER A 397 8.53 -0.26 45.31
CA SER A 397 9.00 -0.70 44.00
C SER A 397 10.25 0.05 43.56
N PHE A 398 10.70 1.08 44.28
CA PHE A 398 11.80 1.96 43.90
C PHE A 398 13.10 1.57 44.61
N PHE A 399 14.14 1.27 43.85
CA PHE A 399 15.43 0.83 44.38
C PHE A 399 16.55 1.78 44.00
N ARG A 400 17.21 2.35 45.01
CA ARG A 400 18.46 3.13 44.83
C ARG A 400 19.68 2.21 44.74
N LYS A 401 19.66 1.31 43.76
CA LYS A 401 20.75 0.36 43.47
C LYS A 401 21.28 0.64 42.07
N LYS A 402 22.59 0.49 41.91
CA LYS A 402 23.20 0.55 40.59
C LYS A 402 22.79 -0.67 39.76
N ALA A 403 22.50 -0.46 38.48
CA ALA A 403 22.17 -1.52 37.55
C ALA A 403 22.68 -1.19 36.15
N ALA A 404 23.22 -2.21 35.46
CA ALA A 404 23.66 -2.07 34.07
C ALA A 404 22.46 -2.04 33.13
N VAL A 405 22.49 -1.15 32.14
CA VAL A 405 21.44 -1.03 31.12
C VAL A 405 21.79 -1.86 29.90
N VAL A 406 20.79 -2.55 29.36
CA VAL A 406 20.92 -3.42 28.18
C VAL A 406 19.85 -3.07 27.16
N LEU A 407 20.24 -2.96 25.90
CA LEU A 407 19.32 -2.81 24.77
C LEU A 407 18.56 -4.13 24.52
N THR A 408 17.26 -4.04 24.31
CA THR A 408 16.50 -5.16 23.71
C THR A 408 16.72 -5.19 22.19
N PRO A 409 16.38 -6.27 21.48
CA PRO A 409 16.37 -6.27 20.02
C PRO A 409 15.54 -5.12 19.44
N GLN A 410 14.34 -4.89 19.98
CA GLN A 410 13.47 -3.79 19.56
C GLN A 410 14.09 -2.42 19.86
N GLY A 411 14.82 -2.28 20.97
CA GLY A 411 15.54 -1.04 21.30
C GLY A 411 16.74 -0.79 20.40
N ALA A 412 17.44 -1.83 19.97
CA ALA A 412 18.60 -1.72 19.09
C ALA A 412 18.22 -1.23 17.67
N ASP A 413 17.01 -1.58 17.22
CA ASP A 413 16.46 -1.15 15.93
C ASP A 413 15.70 0.18 16.03
N ASN A 414 15.44 0.70 17.23
CA ASN A 414 14.69 1.93 17.44
C ASN A 414 15.60 3.16 17.33
N GLN A 415 15.26 4.06 16.41
CA GLN A 415 16.03 5.27 16.13
C GLN A 415 16.20 6.19 17.35
N MET A 416 15.22 6.24 18.25
CA MET A 416 15.29 7.03 19.49
C MET A 416 16.47 6.65 20.40
N LEU A 417 17.03 5.45 20.23
CA LEU A 417 18.14 4.92 21.03
C LEU A 417 19.46 4.87 20.25
N ARG A 418 19.56 5.53 19.09
CA ARG A 418 20.76 5.48 18.24
C ARG A 418 21.81 6.50 18.71
N LEU A 419 22.84 6.05 19.42
CA LEU A 419 23.86 6.97 19.97
C LEU A 419 24.97 7.37 18.99
N ALA A 420 24.99 6.76 17.80
CA ALA A 420 25.98 7.00 16.75
C ALA A 420 25.42 6.65 15.37
N ASP A 421 26.10 7.13 14.32
CA ASP A 421 25.68 7.05 12.92
C ASP A 421 25.43 5.63 12.41
N THR A 422 26.03 4.61 13.02
CA THR A 422 25.80 3.20 12.67
C THR A 422 25.26 2.41 13.84
N ALA A 423 24.37 1.44 13.56
CA ALA A 423 23.80 0.56 14.59
C ALA A 423 24.89 -0.17 15.41
N ASP A 424 25.97 -0.62 14.75
CA ASP A 424 27.11 -1.28 15.41
C ASP A 424 27.90 -0.34 16.34
N ALA A 425 28.14 0.91 15.91
CA ALA A 425 28.78 1.91 16.76
C ALA A 425 27.89 2.28 17.95
N SER A 426 26.58 2.46 17.72
CA SER A 426 25.59 2.70 18.78
C SER A 426 25.61 1.59 19.83
N ARG A 427 25.56 0.31 19.42
CA ARG A 427 25.64 -0.83 20.36
C ARG A 427 26.94 -0.85 21.17
N LYS A 428 28.07 -0.42 20.59
CA LYS A 428 29.35 -0.29 21.30
C LYS A 428 29.37 0.86 22.30
N LEU A 429 28.65 1.96 22.04
CA LEU A 429 28.50 3.05 23.01
C LEU A 429 27.60 2.63 24.18
N TRP A 430 26.46 2.01 23.89
CA TRP A 430 25.56 1.47 24.90
C TRP A 430 26.27 0.50 25.87
N SER A 431 27.14 -0.38 25.38
CA SER A 431 27.87 -1.31 26.24
C SER A 431 28.95 -0.66 27.12
N LYS A 432 29.33 0.60 26.84
CA LYS A 432 30.26 1.40 27.63
C LYS A 432 29.56 2.31 28.63
N LEU A 433 28.24 2.48 28.53
CA LEU A 433 27.50 3.36 29.43
C LEU A 433 27.62 2.85 30.88
N PRO A 434 27.87 3.75 31.84
CA PRO A 434 27.87 3.41 33.26
C PRO A 434 26.51 2.86 33.73
N GLU A 435 26.51 2.21 34.89
CA GLU A 435 25.27 1.80 35.56
C GLU A 435 24.41 3.01 35.94
N VAL A 436 23.09 2.90 35.79
CA VAL A 436 22.13 3.90 36.30
C VAL A 436 22.12 3.90 37.83
N ALA A 437 21.74 5.02 38.44
CA ALA A 437 21.77 5.17 39.91
C ALA A 437 20.67 4.39 40.64
N ASP A 438 19.55 4.18 39.96
CA ASP A 438 18.30 3.67 40.50
C ASP A 438 17.44 3.05 39.40
N TYR A 439 16.50 2.21 39.82
CA TYR A 439 15.46 1.67 38.96
C TYR A 439 14.17 1.44 39.75
N GLN A 440 13.03 1.35 39.05
CA GLN A 440 11.73 1.03 39.65
C GLN A 440 11.10 -0.19 38.98
N VAL A 441 10.54 -1.10 39.79
CA VAL A 441 9.82 -2.28 39.27
C VAL A 441 8.46 -1.82 38.73
N THR A 442 8.25 -1.97 37.42
CA THR A 442 7.07 -1.47 36.69
C THR A 442 5.89 -2.44 36.65
N GLY A 443 6.07 -3.69 37.10
CA GLY A 443 5.05 -4.75 37.01
C GLY A 443 4.94 -5.35 35.61
N ASN A 444 3.77 -5.90 35.28
CA ASN A 444 3.55 -6.64 34.03
C ASN A 444 3.28 -5.70 32.86
N LEU A 445 3.88 -5.98 31.69
CA LEU A 445 3.57 -5.26 30.45
C LEU A 445 2.13 -5.49 30.00
N LYS A 446 1.54 -4.47 29.37
CA LYS A 446 0.29 -4.61 28.61
C LYS A 446 0.57 -5.23 27.22
N PRO A 447 -0.43 -5.81 26.54
CA PRO A 447 -0.22 -6.50 25.26
C PRO A 447 0.41 -5.65 24.15
N ALA A 448 0.11 -4.35 24.11
CA ALA A 448 0.63 -3.43 23.09
C ALA A 448 1.94 -2.72 23.51
N ALA A 449 2.49 -3.05 24.68
CA ALA A 449 3.69 -2.42 25.20
C ALA A 449 4.96 -3.11 24.69
N VAL A 450 5.96 -2.29 24.35
CA VAL A 450 7.28 -2.74 23.88
C VAL A 450 8.35 -2.24 24.85
N THR A 451 9.25 -3.14 25.26
CA THR A 451 10.42 -2.78 26.07
C THR A 451 11.59 -2.48 25.14
N LEU A 452 12.17 -1.29 25.26
CA LEU A 452 13.33 -0.83 24.48
C LEU A 452 14.64 -0.94 25.27
N LEU A 453 14.60 -0.66 26.57
CA LEU A 453 15.75 -0.82 27.47
C LEU A 453 15.38 -1.71 28.65
N GLN A 454 16.35 -2.47 29.14
CA GLN A 454 16.26 -3.28 30.36
C GLN A 454 17.38 -2.93 31.32
N VAL A 455 17.19 -3.23 32.61
CA VAL A 455 18.24 -3.23 33.62
C VAL A 455 18.54 -4.64 34.12
N MET A 456 19.83 -4.92 34.30
CA MET A 456 20.31 -6.14 34.93
C MET A 456 20.35 -5.95 36.45
N THR A 457 19.52 -6.71 37.17
CA THR A 457 19.39 -6.62 38.63
C THR A 457 19.65 -7.95 39.31
N ASP A 458 19.69 -7.95 40.63
CA ASP A 458 19.80 -9.16 41.47
C ASP A 458 18.60 -10.11 41.32
N ILE A 459 17.45 -9.59 40.89
CA ILE A 459 16.22 -10.35 40.66
C ILE A 459 15.94 -10.64 39.18
N GLY A 460 16.90 -10.36 38.29
CA GLY A 460 16.83 -10.64 36.87
C GLY A 460 16.76 -9.38 35.99
N GLN A 461 16.33 -9.57 34.74
CA GLN A 461 16.13 -8.49 33.77
C GLN A 461 14.79 -7.81 34.02
N LEU A 462 14.82 -6.50 34.30
CA LEU A 462 13.61 -5.70 34.45
C LEU A 462 13.50 -4.67 33.33
N PRO A 463 12.29 -4.35 32.85
CA PRO A 463 12.08 -3.27 31.90
C PRO A 463 12.53 -1.91 32.48
N LEU A 464 13.22 -1.13 31.65
CA LEU A 464 13.69 0.22 31.99
C LEU A 464 12.99 1.29 31.15
N LEU A 465 13.05 1.19 29.81
CA LEU A 465 12.33 2.10 28.92
C LEU A 465 11.27 1.30 28.18
N ILE A 466 10.02 1.70 28.36
CA ILE A 466 8.84 1.00 27.83
C ILE A 466 8.01 2.01 27.08
N THR A 467 7.48 1.62 25.91
CA THR A 467 6.60 2.45 25.10
C THR A 467 5.35 1.69 24.70
N GLN A 468 4.25 2.41 24.50
CA GLN A 468 3.00 1.92 23.95
C GLN A 468 2.27 3.06 23.25
N GLN A 469 1.65 2.79 22.09
CA GLN A 469 0.68 3.69 21.49
C GLN A 469 -0.68 3.61 22.21
N PHE A 470 -1.30 4.75 22.51
CA PHE A 470 -2.59 4.80 23.20
C PHE A 470 -3.48 5.91 22.63
N GLY A 471 -4.64 5.54 22.08
CA GLY A 471 -5.47 6.47 21.32
C GLY A 471 -4.68 7.07 20.16
N ARG A 472 -4.64 8.40 20.06
CA ARG A 472 -3.87 9.13 19.05
C ARG A 472 -2.42 9.41 19.46
N GLY A 473 -2.06 9.16 20.72
CA GLY A 473 -0.77 9.55 21.29
C GLY A 473 0.09 8.36 21.71
N HIS A 474 1.15 8.67 22.46
CA HIS A 474 2.13 7.69 22.91
C HIS A 474 2.36 7.79 24.42
N SER A 475 2.67 6.66 25.04
CA SER A 475 2.90 6.54 26.47
C SER A 475 4.22 5.84 26.72
N TYR A 476 5.08 6.47 27.52
CA TYR A 476 6.42 6.03 27.82
C TYR A 476 6.63 5.96 29.33
N ILE A 477 7.39 4.96 29.75
CA ILE A 477 7.95 4.89 31.10
C ILE A 477 9.46 4.76 30.98
N LEU A 478 10.18 5.70 31.57
CA LEU A 478 11.59 5.51 31.92
C LEU A 478 11.65 5.20 33.41
N ALA A 479 11.83 3.92 33.73
CA ALA A 479 11.84 3.37 35.08
C ALA A 479 13.14 3.69 35.84
N SER A 480 13.74 4.86 35.59
CA SER A 480 14.87 5.44 36.33
C SER A 480 14.77 6.97 36.33
N GLY A 481 15.29 7.60 37.39
CA GLY A 481 15.58 9.03 37.46
C GLY A 481 17.08 9.30 37.63
N GLY A 482 17.90 8.34 37.19
CA GLY A 482 19.32 8.26 37.49
C GLY A 482 20.25 8.24 36.28
N THR A 483 19.78 8.62 35.09
CA THR A 483 20.57 8.61 33.84
C THR A 483 21.63 9.70 33.81
N TRP A 484 21.42 10.79 34.56
CA TRP A 484 22.41 11.87 34.76
C TRP A 484 23.81 11.37 35.19
N ARG A 485 23.90 10.18 35.78
CA ARG A 485 25.17 9.56 36.14
C ARG A 485 26.04 9.17 34.96
N TRP A 486 25.45 8.91 33.80
CA TRP A 486 26.20 8.64 32.58
C TRP A 486 27.11 9.81 32.27
N GLN A 487 26.55 11.00 32.20
CA GLN A 487 27.28 12.25 31.96
C GLN A 487 28.36 12.52 33.03
N MET A 488 28.05 12.28 34.31
CA MET A 488 28.98 12.51 35.42
C MET A 488 30.12 11.49 35.55
N SER A 489 29.99 10.31 34.92
CA SER A 489 30.96 9.22 35.05
C SER A 489 31.75 8.96 33.76
N MET A 490 31.49 9.75 32.71
CA MET A 490 32.17 9.70 31.42
C MET A 490 32.99 10.98 31.19
N PRO A 491 33.94 10.98 30.23
CA PRO A 491 34.63 12.20 29.82
C PRO A 491 33.63 13.31 29.43
N VAL A 492 33.98 14.57 29.66
CA VAL A 492 33.07 15.70 29.41
C VAL A 492 32.76 15.88 27.92
N GLU A 493 33.62 15.36 27.06
CA GLU A 493 33.49 15.34 25.61
C GLU A 493 32.50 14.26 25.12
N ASP A 494 32.19 13.26 25.94
CA ASP A 494 31.24 12.20 25.58
C ASP A 494 29.81 12.73 25.63
N GLN A 495 29.13 12.72 24.47
CA GLN A 495 27.77 13.22 24.31
C GLN A 495 26.70 12.13 24.38
N SER A 496 27.02 10.90 24.78
CA SER A 496 26.06 9.78 24.70
C SER A 496 24.79 10.04 25.53
N HIS A 497 24.92 10.69 26.70
CA HIS A 497 23.78 11.05 27.53
C HIS A 497 22.95 12.17 26.89
N GLU A 498 23.63 13.18 26.35
CA GLU A 498 23.02 14.30 25.67
C GLU A 498 22.25 13.85 24.42
N THR A 499 22.87 13.00 23.60
CA THR A 499 22.29 12.37 22.41
C THR A 499 21.09 11.47 22.77
N PHE A 500 21.16 10.72 23.88
CA PHE A 500 20.01 9.94 24.37
C PHE A 500 18.80 10.83 24.69
N TRP A 501 18.98 11.88 25.49
CA TRP A 501 17.88 12.77 25.86
C TRP A 501 17.34 13.58 24.69
N ARG A 502 18.21 14.06 23.81
CA ARG A 502 17.80 14.80 22.60
C ARG A 502 16.90 13.95 21.71
N GLN A 503 17.31 12.71 21.43
CA GLN A 503 16.52 11.78 20.63
C GLN A 503 15.23 11.36 21.32
N LEU A 504 15.27 11.07 22.63
CA LEU A 504 14.07 10.74 23.39
C LEU A 504 13.04 11.89 23.31
N LEU A 505 13.48 13.13 23.54
CA LEU A 505 12.58 14.29 23.54
C LEU A 505 12.04 14.60 22.14
N ARG A 506 12.87 14.48 21.10
CA ARG A 506 12.42 14.57 19.70
C ARG A 506 11.42 13.46 19.35
N ALA A 507 11.64 12.23 19.79
CA ALA A 507 10.71 11.13 19.57
C ALA A 507 9.37 11.31 20.30
N LEU A 508 9.37 11.93 21.49
CA LEU A 508 8.12 12.26 22.20
C LEU A 508 7.25 13.23 21.40
N VAL A 509 7.83 14.17 20.66
CA VAL A 509 7.07 15.21 19.94
C VAL A 509 6.83 14.87 18.48
N ALA A 510 7.66 14.01 17.86
CA ALA A 510 7.58 13.66 16.45
C ALA A 510 6.23 13.05 16.01
N HIS A 511 5.54 12.37 16.93
CA HIS A 511 4.27 11.69 16.64
C HIS A 511 3.04 12.50 17.10
N ALA A 512 3.24 13.70 17.67
CA ALA A 512 2.14 14.53 18.11
C ALA A 512 1.41 15.08 16.88
N PRO A 513 0.13 14.74 16.65
CA PRO A 513 -0.59 15.22 15.48
C PRO A 513 -0.81 16.73 15.60
N SER A 514 -0.66 17.43 14.47
CA SER A 514 -1.04 18.84 14.37
C SER A 514 -2.56 19.00 14.53
N ARG A 515 -3.00 20.17 15.00
CA ARG A 515 -4.43 20.52 15.09
C ARG A 515 -5.12 20.42 13.73
N VAL A 516 -4.44 20.88 12.70
CA VAL A 516 -4.88 20.76 11.31
C VAL A 516 -3.78 20.12 10.48
N SER A 517 -4.16 19.22 9.59
CA SER A 517 -3.23 18.52 8.71
C SER A 517 -3.83 18.32 7.32
N LEU A 518 -2.96 18.30 6.32
CA LEU A 518 -3.29 17.92 4.95
C LEU A 518 -2.28 16.85 4.52
N ALA A 519 -2.80 15.73 4.03
CA ALA A 519 -2.03 14.65 3.47
C ALA A 519 -2.43 14.48 2.00
N ALA A 520 -1.42 14.29 1.15
CA ALA A 520 -1.57 13.93 -0.24
C ALA A 520 -0.92 12.55 -0.44
N SER A 521 -1.66 11.60 -0.98
CA SER A 521 -1.17 10.26 -1.30
C SER A 521 -1.54 9.89 -2.72
N GLY A 522 -0.54 9.62 -3.56
CA GLY A 522 -0.74 8.95 -4.84
C GLY A 522 -0.63 7.44 -4.64
N ASP A 523 -1.56 6.69 -5.22
CA ASP A 523 -1.43 5.23 -5.30
C ASP A 523 -0.78 4.87 -6.64
N GLU A 524 0.09 3.87 -6.65
CA GLU A 524 0.77 3.45 -7.87
C GLU A 524 -0.26 2.95 -8.88
N GLY A 525 -0.38 3.65 -10.01
CA GLY A 525 -1.32 3.31 -11.07
C GLY A 525 -2.68 4.02 -11.01
N SER A 526 -2.94 4.83 -9.98
CA SER A 526 -4.08 5.75 -10.02
C SER A 526 -3.70 7.02 -10.80
N PRO A 527 -4.53 7.53 -11.73
CA PRO A 527 -4.25 8.74 -12.51
C PRO A 527 -4.38 10.04 -11.69
N GLY A 528 -4.19 9.96 -10.37
CA GLY A 528 -4.44 11.06 -9.45
C GLY A 528 -3.94 10.79 -8.04
N VAL A 529 -4.09 11.82 -7.21
CA VAL A 529 -3.69 11.87 -5.81
C VAL A 529 -4.93 12.03 -4.95
N SER A 530 -5.03 11.24 -3.89
CA SER A 530 -6.04 11.41 -2.86
C SER A 530 -5.56 12.45 -1.85
N LEU A 531 -6.38 13.47 -1.63
CA LEU A 531 -6.19 14.47 -0.59
C LEU A 531 -7.04 14.11 0.62
N ARG A 532 -6.43 14.16 1.81
CA ARG A 532 -7.10 14.01 3.10
C ARG A 532 -6.71 15.19 3.99
N ALA A 533 -7.66 16.07 4.26
CA ALA A 533 -7.51 17.16 5.22
C ALA A 533 -8.20 16.78 6.54
N GLU A 534 -7.59 17.09 7.67
CA GLU A 534 -8.18 16.91 8.99
C GLU A 534 -8.15 18.24 9.73
N PHE A 535 -9.31 18.70 10.20
CA PHE A 535 -9.49 19.96 10.93
C PHE A 535 -10.01 19.72 12.34
N ARG A 536 -9.37 20.36 13.32
CA ARG A 536 -9.77 20.30 14.72
C ARG A 536 -9.75 21.69 15.36
N ASP A 537 -10.53 21.86 16.42
CA ASP A 537 -10.53 23.07 17.24
C ASP A 537 -9.36 23.12 18.24
N ASP A 538 -9.27 24.19 19.04
CA ASP A 538 -8.23 24.35 20.08
C ASP A 538 -8.25 23.27 21.16
N THR A 539 -9.37 22.56 21.30
CA THR A 539 -9.52 21.42 22.21
C THR A 539 -9.27 20.08 21.52
N PHE A 540 -8.76 20.10 20.29
CA PHE A 540 -8.52 18.93 19.43
C PHE A 540 -9.79 18.12 19.14
N ARG A 541 -10.97 18.76 19.15
CA ARG A 541 -12.21 18.11 18.70
C ARG A 541 -12.41 18.29 17.20
N PRO A 542 -12.99 17.30 16.51
CA PRO A 542 -13.27 17.40 15.08
C PRO A 542 -14.19 18.59 14.75
N VAL A 543 -13.93 19.25 13.61
CA VAL A 543 -14.72 20.37 13.10
C VAL A 543 -15.39 19.96 11.78
N ASP A 544 -16.71 19.82 11.80
CA ASP A 544 -17.52 19.38 10.64
C ASP A 544 -18.30 20.52 9.98
N ASP A 545 -18.45 21.66 10.66
CA ASP A 545 -19.27 22.81 10.23
C ASP A 545 -18.47 23.83 9.41
N ILE A 546 -17.67 23.34 8.46
CA ILE A 546 -16.80 24.14 7.58
C ILE A 546 -16.87 23.65 6.13
N GLY A 547 -16.70 24.58 5.19
CA GLY A 547 -16.40 24.25 3.80
C GLY A 547 -14.89 24.19 3.61
N VAL A 548 -14.37 23.22 2.86
CA VAL A 548 -12.94 23.09 2.62
C VAL A 548 -12.67 23.09 1.12
N THR A 549 -11.87 24.04 0.67
CA THR A 549 -11.42 24.14 -0.73
C THR A 549 -9.91 23.90 -0.77
N ALA A 550 -9.43 22.99 -1.61
CA ALA A 550 -8.00 22.83 -1.88
C ALA A 550 -7.61 23.55 -3.16
N ILE A 551 -6.58 24.38 -3.07
CA ILE A 551 -5.87 24.98 -4.19
C ILE A 551 -4.73 24.04 -4.57
N VAL A 552 -4.77 23.51 -5.79
CA VAL A 552 -3.77 22.62 -6.38
C VAL A 552 -2.87 23.47 -7.26
N THR A 553 -1.56 23.45 -7.04
CA THR A 553 -0.58 24.24 -7.79
C THR A 553 0.57 23.37 -8.28
N HIS A 554 0.88 23.42 -9.57
CA HIS A 554 2.07 22.82 -10.15
C HIS A 554 3.29 23.73 -9.96
N GLN A 555 4.48 23.15 -9.89
CA GLN A 555 5.75 23.90 -9.80
C GLN A 555 5.96 24.93 -10.93
N ASP A 556 5.37 24.74 -12.11
CA ASP A 556 5.49 25.68 -13.24
C ASP A 556 4.49 26.85 -13.15
N GLY A 557 3.60 26.84 -12.14
CA GLY A 557 2.69 27.93 -11.79
C GLY A 557 1.22 27.72 -12.18
N ASP A 558 0.87 26.63 -12.84
CA ASP A 558 -0.52 26.29 -13.13
C ASP A 558 -1.27 25.94 -11.84
N SER A 559 -2.45 26.54 -11.63
CA SER A 559 -3.23 26.33 -10.40
C SER A 559 -4.74 26.25 -10.64
N TRP A 560 -5.44 25.41 -9.89
CA TRP A 560 -6.91 25.35 -9.85
C TRP A 560 -7.41 24.98 -8.45
N SER A 561 -8.71 25.15 -8.20
CA SER A 561 -9.35 24.79 -6.93
C SER A 561 -10.24 23.56 -7.06
N ILE A 562 -10.34 22.77 -6.00
CA ILE A 562 -11.25 21.64 -5.86
C ILE A 562 -11.86 21.65 -4.45
N ASP A 563 -13.15 21.33 -4.34
CA ASP A 563 -13.82 21.23 -3.05
C ASP A 563 -13.55 19.85 -2.43
N LEU A 564 -13.26 19.82 -1.13
CA LEU A 564 -13.12 18.57 -0.39
C LEU A 564 -14.45 18.21 0.26
N GLU A 565 -14.84 16.95 0.10
CA GLU A 565 -16.07 16.41 0.67
C GLU A 565 -15.83 15.88 2.09
N PRO A 566 -16.75 16.11 3.04
CA PRO A 566 -16.62 15.55 4.39
C PRO A 566 -16.71 14.02 4.35
N SER A 567 -15.84 13.36 5.11
CA SER A 567 -15.85 11.90 5.27
C SER A 567 -17.10 11.45 6.03
N VAL A 568 -17.73 10.36 5.56
CA VAL A 568 -18.90 9.77 6.21
C VAL A 568 -18.51 9.02 7.50
N ASP A 569 -17.30 8.48 7.55
CA ASP A 569 -16.83 7.60 8.63
C ASP A 569 -15.98 8.34 9.68
N GLU A 570 -15.32 9.43 9.29
CA GLU A 570 -14.37 10.15 10.13
C GLU A 570 -14.77 11.63 10.31
N PRO A 571 -15.32 12.01 11.48
CA PRO A 571 -15.60 13.41 11.79
C PRO A 571 -14.34 14.29 11.72
N GLY A 572 -14.49 15.50 11.20
CA GLY A 572 -13.45 16.51 11.00
C GLY A 572 -12.50 16.21 9.85
N VAL A 573 -12.78 15.19 9.03
CA VAL A 573 -11.93 14.78 7.91
C VAL A 573 -12.65 15.09 6.61
N PHE A 574 -11.91 15.68 5.67
CA PHE A 574 -12.38 16.07 4.35
C PHE A 574 -11.48 15.44 3.29
N GLN A 575 -12.06 14.95 2.20
CA GLN A 575 -11.33 14.18 1.18
C GLN A 575 -11.71 14.59 -0.24
N ALA A 576 -10.76 14.49 -1.16
CA ALA A 576 -11.00 14.64 -2.59
C ALA A 576 -9.96 13.83 -3.38
N ASN A 577 -10.33 13.38 -4.58
CA ASN A 577 -9.37 12.79 -5.52
C ASN A 577 -9.07 13.81 -6.62
N VAL A 578 -7.78 14.07 -6.83
CA VAL A 578 -7.28 15.06 -7.77
C VAL A 578 -6.54 14.37 -8.91
N SER A 579 -7.02 14.51 -10.14
CA SER A 579 -6.28 14.04 -11.31
C SER A 579 -5.12 14.99 -11.63
N LEU A 580 -3.90 14.44 -11.72
CA LEU A 580 -2.70 15.20 -12.06
C LEU A 580 -2.23 14.80 -13.45
N THR A 581 -2.01 15.78 -14.33
CA THR A 581 -1.74 15.57 -15.76
C THR A 581 -0.30 15.84 -16.17
N ALA A 582 0.55 16.25 -15.23
CA ALA A 582 1.95 16.56 -15.47
C ALA A 582 2.84 16.03 -14.35
N SER A 583 4.05 15.61 -14.71
CA SER A 583 5.10 15.24 -13.76
C SER A 583 5.66 16.47 -13.05
N GLY A 584 6.16 16.29 -11.83
CA GLY A 584 6.83 17.32 -11.04
C GLY A 584 6.27 17.44 -9.63
N ASN A 585 6.70 18.51 -8.96
CA ASN A 585 6.24 18.83 -7.62
C ASN A 585 4.89 19.54 -7.68
N TRP A 586 3.95 19.03 -6.88
CA TRP A 586 2.63 19.57 -6.70
C TRP A 586 2.48 20.06 -5.26
N TYR A 587 1.93 21.25 -5.12
CA TYR A 587 1.65 21.90 -3.86
C TYR A 587 0.13 22.00 -3.68
N PHE A 588 -0.34 21.66 -2.49
CA PHE A 588 -1.75 21.71 -2.14
C PHE A 588 -1.92 22.63 -0.94
N GLU A 589 -2.88 23.53 -1.03
CA GLU A 589 -3.28 24.42 0.05
C GLU A 589 -4.77 24.22 0.33
N ALA A 590 -5.11 23.58 1.44
CA ALA A 590 -6.50 23.46 1.88
C ALA A 590 -6.87 24.65 2.75
N VAL A 591 -7.89 25.39 2.31
CA VAL A 591 -8.48 26.55 2.97
C VAL A 591 -9.81 26.12 3.57
N ALA A 592 -9.89 26.14 4.89
CA ALA A 592 -11.14 25.95 5.61
C ALA A 592 -11.85 27.29 5.76
N GLU A 593 -13.10 27.35 5.32
CA GLU A 593 -13.96 28.53 5.38
C GLU A 593 -15.18 28.26 6.26
N ARG A 594 -15.53 29.25 7.08
CA ARG A 594 -16.79 29.30 7.83
C ARG A 594 -17.48 30.61 7.49
N ASP A 595 -18.73 30.52 7.03
CA ASP A 595 -19.52 31.69 6.59
C ASP A 595 -18.82 32.56 5.53
N GLY A 596 -17.93 31.98 4.73
CA GLY A 596 -17.16 32.67 3.68
C GLY A 596 -15.92 33.42 4.16
N GLU A 597 -15.51 33.27 5.42
CA GLU A 597 -14.23 33.75 5.92
C GLU A 597 -13.24 32.59 6.13
N PRO A 598 -11.96 32.72 5.71
CA PRO A 598 -10.96 31.70 5.93
C PRO A 598 -10.64 31.61 7.43
N VAL A 599 -10.88 30.43 8.00
CA VAL A 599 -10.58 30.12 9.41
C VAL A 599 -9.16 29.61 9.53
N GLU A 600 -8.76 28.71 8.62
CA GLU A 600 -7.49 28.01 8.72
C GLU A 600 -6.97 27.60 7.34
N VAL A 601 -5.65 27.61 7.18
CA VAL A 601 -4.97 27.23 5.94
C VAL A 601 -3.90 26.21 6.28
N VAL A 602 -3.90 25.09 5.58
CA VAL A 602 -2.91 24.03 5.74
C VAL A 602 -2.35 23.64 4.38
N ARG A 603 -1.05 23.37 4.35
CA ARG A 603 -0.33 23.05 3.12
C ARG A 603 0.25 21.64 3.18
N THR A 604 0.39 21.04 2.02
CA THR A 604 1.18 19.83 1.82
C THR A 604 1.71 19.82 0.40
N SER A 605 2.57 18.85 0.09
CA SER A 605 3.18 18.74 -1.22
C SER A 605 3.50 17.29 -1.54
N ILE A 606 3.49 16.93 -2.83
CA ILE A 606 3.87 15.61 -3.30
C ILE A 606 4.71 15.74 -4.58
N HIS A 607 5.63 14.80 -4.78
CA HIS A 607 6.23 14.58 -6.09
C HIS A 607 5.38 13.57 -6.86
N TYR A 608 4.94 13.92 -8.05
CA TYR A 608 4.14 13.03 -8.90
C TYR A 608 4.81 12.82 -10.25
N GLU A 609 4.88 11.58 -10.70
CA GLU A 609 5.44 11.21 -12.00
C GLU A 609 4.32 10.71 -12.91
N PHE A 610 3.86 11.58 -13.82
CA PHE A 610 2.84 11.24 -14.79
C PHE A 610 3.41 10.32 -15.88
N GLY A 611 2.68 9.25 -16.20
CA GLY A 611 2.99 8.38 -17.34
C GLY A 611 4.23 7.49 -17.19
N GLN A 612 4.81 7.39 -15.99
CA GLN A 612 5.96 6.51 -15.74
C GLN A 612 5.56 5.10 -15.28
N ALA A 613 4.27 4.84 -15.02
CA ALA A 613 3.79 3.54 -14.53
C ALA A 613 4.17 2.38 -15.45
N GLU A 614 4.22 2.63 -16.77
CA GLU A 614 4.63 1.68 -17.81
C GLU A 614 6.13 1.31 -17.77
N TYR A 615 6.95 2.08 -17.05
CA TYR A 615 8.36 1.76 -16.85
C TYR A 615 8.57 0.84 -15.64
N PHE A 616 7.58 0.71 -14.77
CA PHE A 616 7.62 -0.21 -13.65
C PHE A 616 6.91 -1.51 -14.04
N ASN A 617 7.26 -2.62 -13.40
CA ASN A 617 6.63 -3.91 -13.69
C ASN A 617 6.70 -4.38 -15.15
N PHE A 618 7.83 -4.22 -15.84
CA PHE A 618 7.98 -4.77 -17.21
C PHE A 618 7.81 -6.28 -17.32
N ARG A 619 7.77 -7.05 -16.23
CA ARG A 619 7.63 -8.50 -16.35
C ARG A 619 6.25 -8.83 -16.89
N ARG A 620 6.19 -9.81 -17.78
CA ARG A 620 4.92 -10.34 -18.28
C ARG A 620 4.08 -10.82 -17.09
N ASP A 621 2.86 -10.31 -16.96
CA ASP A 621 1.89 -10.77 -15.96
C ASP A 621 0.92 -11.78 -16.57
N SER A 622 1.41 -13.01 -16.72
CA SER A 622 0.63 -14.15 -17.21
C SER A 622 -0.60 -14.44 -16.34
N ARG A 623 -0.55 -14.11 -15.04
CA ARG A 623 -1.65 -14.39 -14.10
C ARG A 623 -2.85 -13.50 -14.40
N THR A 624 -2.63 -12.23 -14.69
CA THR A 624 -3.69 -11.27 -15.06
C THR A 624 -4.37 -11.71 -16.36
N LEU A 625 -3.58 -12.07 -17.39
CA LEU A 625 -4.10 -12.56 -18.66
C LEU A 625 -4.86 -13.89 -18.53
N GLN A 626 -4.36 -14.82 -17.70
CA GLN A 626 -5.01 -16.10 -17.44
C GLN A 626 -6.37 -15.89 -16.75
N ARG A 627 -6.42 -15.11 -15.67
CA ARG A 627 -7.65 -14.80 -14.93
C ARG A 627 -8.74 -14.20 -15.84
N LEU A 628 -8.34 -13.29 -16.71
CA LEU A 628 -9.24 -12.65 -17.66
C LEU A 628 -9.84 -13.64 -18.66
N SER A 629 -9.01 -14.51 -19.24
CA SER A 629 -9.46 -15.52 -20.18
C SER A 629 -10.39 -16.56 -19.52
N GLU A 630 -10.04 -17.02 -18.32
CA GLU A 630 -10.84 -18.00 -17.57
C GLU A 630 -12.20 -17.41 -17.13
N ALA A 631 -12.22 -16.15 -16.68
CA ALA A 631 -13.45 -15.48 -16.25
C ALA A 631 -14.47 -15.29 -17.38
N THR A 632 -13.98 -15.12 -18.62
CA THR A 632 -14.82 -14.88 -19.80
C THR A 632 -15.13 -16.16 -20.60
N GLY A 633 -14.56 -17.30 -20.22
CA GLY A 633 -14.71 -18.57 -20.94
C GLY A 633 -13.85 -18.68 -22.20
N GLY A 634 -12.84 -17.81 -22.36
CA GLY A 634 -11.80 -17.93 -23.37
C GLY A 634 -10.64 -18.81 -22.91
N ARG A 635 -9.48 -18.67 -23.56
CA ARG A 635 -8.26 -19.42 -23.25
C ARG A 635 -7.01 -18.53 -23.31
N TYR A 636 -6.12 -18.73 -22.36
CA TYR A 636 -4.76 -18.19 -22.36
C TYR A 636 -3.88 -18.98 -23.33
N LEU A 637 -3.14 -18.27 -24.19
CA LEU A 637 -2.29 -18.83 -25.23
C LEU A 637 -0.88 -18.23 -25.14
N GLU A 638 0.10 -19.11 -25.20
CA GLU A 638 1.49 -18.75 -25.44
C GLU A 638 1.75 -18.53 -26.94
N LEU A 639 2.85 -17.86 -27.28
CA LEU A 639 3.20 -17.56 -28.68
C LEU A 639 3.41 -18.82 -29.54
N ASP A 640 3.70 -19.97 -28.94
CA ASP A 640 3.87 -21.27 -29.61
C ASP A 640 2.55 -22.06 -29.77
N GLU A 641 1.47 -21.63 -29.12
CA GLU A 641 0.15 -22.28 -29.18
C GLU A 641 -0.82 -21.61 -30.17
N LEU A 642 -0.36 -20.60 -30.92
CA LEU A 642 -1.20 -19.78 -31.80
C LEU A 642 -1.88 -20.56 -32.92
N ASP A 643 -1.29 -21.65 -33.39
CA ASP A 643 -1.84 -22.50 -34.44
C ASP A 643 -3.20 -23.11 -34.06
N ALA A 644 -3.51 -23.21 -32.75
CA ALA A 644 -4.78 -23.73 -32.27
C ALA A 644 -5.91 -22.67 -32.24
N LEU A 645 -5.58 -21.38 -32.35
CA LEU A 645 -6.54 -20.29 -32.18
C LEU A 645 -7.67 -20.30 -33.24
N PRO A 646 -7.42 -20.52 -34.55
CA PRO A 646 -8.50 -20.55 -35.54
C PRO A 646 -9.56 -21.63 -35.25
N ASP A 647 -9.14 -22.80 -34.79
CA ASP A 647 -10.05 -23.87 -34.39
C ASP A 647 -10.85 -23.49 -33.14
N LEU A 648 -10.21 -22.87 -32.14
CA LEU A 648 -10.90 -22.37 -30.93
C LEU A 648 -11.95 -21.31 -31.24
N LEU A 649 -11.67 -20.40 -32.19
CA LEU A 649 -12.60 -19.37 -32.62
C LEU A 649 -13.83 -19.97 -33.34
N ARG A 650 -13.62 -21.02 -34.16
CA ARG A 650 -14.71 -21.74 -34.85
C ARG A 650 -15.65 -22.47 -33.92
N TYR A 651 -15.16 -23.04 -32.82
CA TYR A 651 -15.98 -23.79 -31.87
C TYR A 651 -16.48 -22.94 -30.69
N SER A 652 -16.24 -21.62 -30.70
CA SER A 652 -16.71 -20.74 -29.63
C SER A 652 -18.24 -20.68 -29.59
N SER A 653 -18.80 -20.95 -28.42
CA SER A 653 -20.24 -21.18 -28.17
C SER A 653 -21.15 -19.95 -28.26
N SER A 654 -20.64 -18.82 -28.76
CA SER A 654 -21.32 -17.52 -28.75
C SER A 654 -21.87 -17.09 -30.12
N GLY A 655 -21.62 -17.87 -31.18
CA GLY A 655 -22.19 -17.62 -32.51
C GLY A 655 -23.66 -18.04 -32.60
N LEU A 656 -24.46 -17.31 -33.41
CA LEU A 656 -25.82 -17.73 -33.75
C LEU A 656 -25.77 -19.09 -34.48
N THR A 657 -26.09 -20.18 -33.77
CA THR A 657 -26.19 -21.53 -34.33
C THR A 657 -27.55 -21.71 -34.99
N GLU A 658 -27.58 -22.07 -36.27
CA GLU A 658 -28.81 -22.50 -36.95
C GLU A 658 -28.89 -24.03 -36.84
N THR A 659 -29.92 -24.54 -36.16
CA THR A 659 -30.13 -25.98 -36.02
C THR A 659 -30.72 -26.55 -37.32
N ASP A 660 -29.91 -27.26 -38.12
CA ASP A 660 -30.43 -28.01 -39.28
C ASP A 660 -31.05 -29.32 -38.79
N TYR A 661 -32.34 -29.51 -39.06
CA TYR A 661 -33.08 -30.73 -38.70
C TYR A 661 -33.20 -31.63 -39.92
N ARG A 662 -32.41 -32.71 -39.96
CA ARG A 662 -32.54 -33.73 -41.00
C ARG A 662 -33.45 -34.86 -40.56
N ALA A 663 -34.61 -34.98 -41.21
CA ALA A 663 -35.55 -36.08 -41.00
C ALA A 663 -34.98 -37.40 -41.53
N ILE A 664 -34.45 -38.25 -40.63
CA ILE A 664 -33.90 -39.56 -41.02
C ILE A 664 -35.01 -40.52 -41.45
N TRP A 665 -36.21 -40.34 -40.88
CA TRP A 665 -37.39 -41.15 -41.19
C TRP A 665 -37.88 -41.00 -42.64
N ASP A 666 -37.60 -39.87 -43.29
CA ASP A 666 -37.95 -39.59 -44.69
C ASP A 666 -36.82 -39.96 -45.67
N ALA A 667 -35.75 -40.61 -45.19
CA ALA A 667 -34.65 -41.01 -46.05
C ALA A 667 -35.13 -42.07 -47.08
N PRO A 668 -34.83 -41.91 -48.39
CA PRO A 668 -35.24 -42.85 -49.43
C PRO A 668 -34.81 -44.31 -49.17
N ALA A 669 -33.71 -44.48 -48.43
CA ALA A 669 -33.20 -45.78 -48.02
C ALA A 669 -34.18 -46.57 -47.12
N VAL A 670 -34.92 -45.89 -46.25
CA VAL A 670 -35.90 -46.51 -45.33
C VAL A 670 -37.09 -47.06 -46.13
N PHE A 671 -37.55 -46.30 -47.13
CA PHE A 671 -38.59 -46.74 -48.05
C PHE A 671 -38.16 -47.96 -48.88
N LEU A 672 -36.94 -47.94 -49.44
CA LEU A 672 -36.38 -49.08 -50.18
C LEU A 672 -36.26 -50.34 -49.31
N LEU A 673 -35.87 -50.19 -48.04
CA LEU A 673 -35.76 -51.29 -47.08
C LEU A 673 -37.13 -51.94 -46.81
N LEU A 674 -38.18 -51.15 -46.60
CA LEU A 674 -39.55 -51.64 -46.42
C LEU A 674 -40.06 -52.37 -47.67
N LEU A 675 -39.79 -51.84 -48.86
CA LEU A 675 -40.12 -52.49 -50.14
C LEU A 675 -39.40 -53.82 -50.31
N LEU A 676 -38.11 -53.90 -49.97
CA LEU A 676 -37.32 -55.12 -50.05
C LEU A 676 -37.82 -56.18 -49.08
N LEU A 677 -38.16 -55.82 -47.85
CA LEU A 677 -38.72 -56.75 -46.87
C LEU A 677 -40.06 -57.32 -47.35
N LYS A 678 -40.95 -56.46 -47.88
CA LYS A 678 -42.25 -56.91 -48.37
C LYS A 678 -42.17 -57.70 -49.67
N GLY A 679 -41.32 -57.26 -50.59
CA GLY A 679 -41.02 -57.96 -51.85
C GLY A 679 -40.37 -59.32 -51.59
N GLY A 680 -39.43 -59.39 -50.65
CA GLY A 680 -38.78 -60.62 -50.22
C GLY A 680 -39.76 -61.60 -49.57
N GLU A 681 -40.65 -61.12 -48.70
CA GLU A 681 -41.72 -61.92 -48.12
C GLU A 681 -42.62 -62.52 -49.21
N TRP A 682 -43.06 -61.70 -50.18
CA TRP A 682 -43.90 -62.15 -51.29
C TRP A 682 -43.20 -63.19 -52.16
N LEU A 683 -41.93 -62.96 -52.51
CA LEU A 683 -41.16 -63.88 -53.35
C LEU A 683 -40.96 -65.25 -52.67
N LEU A 684 -40.70 -65.24 -51.36
CA LEU A 684 -40.57 -66.46 -50.54
C LEU A 684 -41.89 -67.22 -50.44
N ARG A 685 -43.00 -66.52 -50.17
CA ARG A 685 -44.34 -67.14 -50.12
C ARG A 685 -44.74 -67.75 -51.47
N ARG A 686 -44.40 -67.09 -52.58
CA ARG A 686 -44.63 -67.58 -53.95
C ARG A 686 -43.82 -68.84 -54.23
N ARG A 687 -42.55 -68.87 -53.82
CA ARG A 687 -41.65 -70.01 -54.02
C ARG A 687 -42.02 -71.23 -53.18
N TRP A 688 -42.63 -71.03 -52.01
CA TRP A 688 -43.12 -72.11 -51.15
C TRP A 688 -44.55 -72.57 -51.45
N SER A 689 -45.18 -72.06 -52.52
CA SER A 689 -46.57 -72.39 -52.90
C SER A 689 -47.58 -72.12 -51.77
N THR A 690 -47.36 -71.04 -51.02
CA THR A 690 -48.18 -70.61 -49.87
C THR A 690 -48.97 -69.33 -50.15
N ILE A 691 -49.11 -68.98 -51.43
CA ILE A 691 -49.92 -67.86 -51.94
C ILE A 691 -51.15 -68.42 -52.63
#